data_AF-A0AAN0JLI1-F1
#
_entry.id   AF-A0AAN0JLI1-F1
#
_cell.length_a   1.000
_cell.length_b   1.000
_cell.length_c   1.000
_cell.angle_alpha   90.00
_cell.angle_beta   90.00
_cell.angle_gamma   90.00
#
_symmetry.space_group_name_H-M   'P 1'
#
loop_
_entity.id
_entity.type
_entity.pdbx_description
1 polymer ?
#
loop_
_entity_poly.entity_id
_entity_poly.type
_entity_poly.pdbx_seq_one_letter_code
_entity_poly.pdbx_strand_id
1 'polypeptide(L)'
;MLLALFLSALLASSCLSLKDSCQDLNKEFEDFHIDLLDTSVVRFVSLHENSTDSPPCLCRGNPCSSPRYALYGDPQSIFPVDNITVVLGSGIHRLNEGLTIINSSFISFIGVEGTILECGRDPIFDNCSLGNIFISDSSYISFSDITFQNCHEGVPMVHVKWSDHVIFSRCTFQNNPMSAVHLQQVDSVAFRECNFIENVHLDDTLIFDNHTSQCYLQRTLSDSFFFNTGPTAGAISLYADDQPFKLLVSGSTFNRNSVSGVHNNDTNIPNTLLQHGHGGAMYVRLVGTSNAEICIENSNFTANSAQVNGGAFQFSAAERSSQNEITIINSNFIDNNCTSDSCTGGAISIDYFQDSVSNSFIIIDSLFMDNRAGAGGALVLLTSVNSVSHEFSEHLVFRGCKFIHNFAQQDGSALSVFSVTPISSFPLPLAIQDCLFQNNTALNTNQKTAAVSGFRVDVSFLGTNVFNNNFGGGLSVIESQINVQNELVFHHNFATSGGALALYGRCLLKLYEDSNLTFYENFALRNGGGLYVEYVRTDFIFGILNRGCFIQYQSIMDLRPRDWNTTVNFISNTAGEAGSAIYASDMSYCRWYGDDVSTDTPIFVPYQGVRTPFYFRDNRIGLSDSSDNTSALSTDAFQMTAETEEDYDSYSYNEGVLFRLSALDRFNNTREAVWQVDAPLENEPLGAISSERTLYTYRIPSKRDLMETNENSTNISLTFSIFTISTSITPVERNISVDPCHPGYTFNERTSSCECAFNLRQIVRCDSYNRYFYVQEGLWVYTDGSDIVFRGAIPGFLNCTQERNLPGCLFKFDEPNEQCATGRTGDLCAHCAEGYNLALDLLRCRKNCSDVGAAFLFVGVCKY
;
A
#
# COMPACT_ATOMS: atom_id res chain seq x y z
N MET A 1 14.75 4.44 -33.09
CA MET A 1 13.87 4.33 -34.26
C MET A 1 13.04 3.05 -34.24
N LEU A 2 13.63 1.85 -34.05
CA LEU A 2 12.86 0.61 -33.81
C LEU A 2 12.02 0.63 -32.51
N LEU A 3 12.52 1.26 -31.44
CA LEU A 3 11.77 1.41 -30.18
C LEU A 3 10.58 2.39 -30.28
N ALA A 4 10.67 3.38 -31.17
CA ALA A 4 9.59 4.32 -31.45
C ALA A 4 8.50 3.71 -32.34
N LEU A 5 8.87 2.76 -33.20
CA LEU A 5 7.94 1.92 -33.95
C LEU A 5 7.22 0.90 -33.06
N PHE A 6 7.87 0.41 -31.99
CA PHE A 6 7.26 -0.43 -30.96
C PHE A 6 6.28 0.36 -30.08
N LEU A 7 6.63 1.59 -29.65
CA LEU A 7 5.70 2.45 -28.90
C LEU A 7 4.57 3.01 -29.77
N SER A 8 4.79 3.30 -31.06
CA SER A 8 3.70 3.65 -31.96
C SER A 8 2.79 2.46 -32.28
N ALA A 9 3.30 1.23 -32.18
CA ALA A 9 2.46 0.03 -32.22
C ALA A 9 1.65 -0.16 -30.92
N LEU A 10 2.20 0.21 -29.75
CA LEU A 10 1.48 0.25 -28.46
C LEU A 10 0.45 1.41 -28.36
N LEU A 11 0.67 2.52 -29.05
CA LEU A 11 -0.24 3.68 -29.10
C LEU A 11 -1.21 3.61 -30.30
N ALA A 12 -0.90 2.83 -31.34
CA ALA A 12 -1.90 2.39 -32.31
C ALA A 12 -2.75 1.24 -31.77
N SER A 13 -2.28 0.53 -30.74
CA SER A 13 -3.05 -0.50 -30.03
C SER A 13 -3.98 0.04 -28.95
N SER A 14 -3.90 1.33 -28.58
CA SER A 14 -4.89 1.99 -27.72
C SER A 14 -6.20 2.33 -28.45
N CYS A 15 -6.31 1.94 -29.72
CA CYS A 15 -7.57 1.78 -30.44
C CYS A 15 -7.66 0.34 -30.99
N LEU A 16 -7.25 -0.68 -30.21
CA LEU A 16 -7.79 -2.01 -30.43
C LEU A 16 -9.30 -1.90 -30.25
N SER A 17 -10.03 -2.03 -31.35
CA SER A 17 -11.26 -2.80 -31.36
C SER A 17 -10.95 -4.09 -30.59
N LEU A 18 -11.23 -4.11 -29.28
CA LEU A 18 -11.35 -5.35 -28.54
C LEU A 18 -12.30 -6.18 -29.39
N LYS A 19 -11.77 -7.25 -29.98
CA LYS A 19 -12.61 -8.31 -30.51
C LYS A 19 -13.48 -8.68 -29.32
N ASP A 20 -14.78 -8.46 -29.42
CA ASP A 20 -15.69 -8.71 -28.31
C ASP A 20 -15.83 -10.23 -28.21
N SER A 21 -14.85 -10.87 -27.56
CA SER A 21 -14.74 -12.32 -27.45
C SER A 21 -15.99 -12.90 -26.81
N CYS A 22 -16.62 -12.15 -25.92
CA CYS A 22 -17.94 -12.46 -25.38
C CYS A 22 -19.04 -12.49 -26.45
N GLN A 23 -19.10 -11.49 -27.34
CA GLN A 23 -20.08 -11.47 -28.43
C GLN A 23 -19.88 -12.63 -29.41
N ASP A 24 -18.62 -12.94 -29.75
CA ASP A 24 -18.30 -14.05 -30.66
C ASP A 24 -18.65 -15.41 -30.03
N LEU A 25 -18.29 -15.65 -28.76
CA LEU A 25 -18.67 -16.87 -28.03
C LEU A 25 -20.19 -16.98 -27.92
N ASN A 26 -20.89 -15.88 -27.60
CA ASN A 26 -22.34 -15.88 -27.52
C ASN A 26 -22.97 -16.31 -28.83
N LYS A 27 -22.52 -15.74 -29.95
CA LYS A 27 -23.04 -16.09 -31.26
C LYS A 27 -22.79 -17.56 -31.60
N GLU A 28 -21.59 -18.06 -31.32
CA GLU A 28 -21.23 -19.48 -31.52
C GLU A 28 -22.20 -20.41 -30.78
N PHE A 29 -22.53 -20.11 -29.52
CA PHE A 29 -23.49 -20.89 -28.74
C PHE A 29 -24.97 -20.61 -29.08
N GLU A 30 -25.33 -19.45 -29.64
CA GLU A 30 -26.71 -19.12 -30.08
C GLU A 30 -27.09 -19.86 -31.36
N ASP A 31 -26.25 -19.76 -32.40
CA ASP A 31 -26.48 -20.39 -33.69
C ASP A 31 -26.71 -21.90 -33.53
N PHE A 32 -26.05 -22.51 -32.53
CA PHE A 32 -26.14 -23.94 -32.25
C PHE A 32 -27.43 -24.40 -31.55
N HIS A 33 -27.95 -23.64 -30.58
CA HIS A 33 -29.15 -24.06 -29.82
C HIS A 33 -30.38 -24.26 -30.72
N ILE A 34 -30.45 -23.51 -31.81
CA ILE A 34 -31.54 -23.56 -32.79
C ILE A 34 -31.53 -24.89 -33.58
N ASP A 35 -30.36 -25.38 -33.98
CA ASP A 35 -30.23 -26.59 -34.81
C ASP A 35 -30.59 -27.89 -34.07
N LEU A 36 -30.47 -27.93 -32.74
CA LEU A 36 -30.74 -29.13 -31.93
C LEU A 36 -32.22 -29.52 -31.84
N LEU A 37 -33.12 -28.53 -31.91
CA LEU A 37 -34.55 -28.72 -31.63
C LEU A 37 -35.34 -29.29 -32.82
N ASP A 38 -34.85 -29.13 -34.05
CA ASP A 38 -35.61 -29.43 -35.27
C ASP A 38 -35.52 -30.90 -35.72
N THR A 39 -34.60 -31.71 -35.17
CA THR A 39 -34.31 -33.08 -35.67
C THR A 39 -34.43 -34.20 -34.64
N SER A 40 -34.72 -33.88 -33.38
CA SER A 40 -34.69 -34.86 -32.27
C SER A 40 -35.97 -35.69 -32.11
N VAL A 41 -35.80 -36.89 -31.54
CA VAL A 41 -36.89 -37.72 -31.02
C VAL A 41 -37.30 -37.20 -29.65
N VAL A 42 -38.52 -36.68 -29.54
CA VAL A 42 -39.07 -36.14 -28.28
C VAL A 42 -39.70 -37.25 -27.43
N ARG A 43 -39.28 -37.35 -26.17
CA ARG A 43 -39.79 -38.27 -25.14
C ARG A 43 -40.19 -37.49 -23.89
N PHE A 44 -41.25 -37.93 -23.21
CA PHE A 44 -41.82 -37.23 -22.06
C PHE A 44 -41.60 -38.01 -20.78
N VAL A 45 -41.31 -37.32 -19.67
CA VAL A 45 -41.23 -37.89 -18.33
C VAL A 45 -42.28 -37.22 -17.45
N SER A 46 -43.04 -38.01 -16.69
CA SER A 46 -44.08 -37.51 -15.80
C SER A 46 -44.08 -38.28 -14.48
N LEU A 47 -44.63 -37.65 -13.43
CA LEU A 47 -44.80 -38.23 -12.09
C LEU A 47 -46.22 -38.76 -11.85
N HIS A 48 -47.07 -38.85 -12.88
CA HIS A 48 -48.44 -39.35 -12.76
C HIS A 48 -48.49 -40.86 -12.47
N GLU A 49 -49.50 -41.33 -11.73
CA GLU A 49 -49.65 -42.77 -11.40
C GLU A 49 -49.66 -43.72 -12.61
N ASN A 50 -49.99 -43.22 -13.80
CA ASN A 50 -50.03 -44.00 -15.04
C ASN A 50 -48.70 -43.99 -15.83
N SER A 51 -47.69 -43.23 -15.43
CA SER A 51 -46.37 -43.26 -16.09
C SER A 51 -45.60 -44.49 -15.62
N THR A 52 -45.12 -45.29 -16.56
CA THR A 52 -44.33 -46.50 -16.27
C THR A 52 -43.20 -46.63 -17.28
N ASP A 53 -41.99 -46.85 -16.78
CA ASP A 53 -40.81 -47.19 -17.58
C ASP A 53 -41.04 -48.51 -18.32
N SER A 54 -41.43 -48.39 -19.59
CA SER A 54 -41.82 -49.48 -20.46
C SER A 54 -41.64 -49.07 -21.93
N PRO A 55 -41.44 -50.01 -22.87
CA PRO A 55 -41.23 -49.66 -24.28
C PRO A 55 -42.30 -48.72 -24.88
N PRO A 56 -43.60 -48.81 -24.51
CA PRO A 56 -44.62 -47.85 -24.97
C PRO A 56 -44.37 -46.38 -24.60
N CYS A 57 -43.61 -46.08 -23.53
CA CYS A 57 -43.32 -44.71 -23.11
C CYS A 57 -42.25 -44.02 -23.98
N LEU A 58 -41.48 -44.81 -24.74
CA LEU A 58 -40.47 -44.29 -25.68
C LEU A 58 -41.09 -43.81 -27.00
N CYS A 59 -42.38 -44.07 -27.20
CA CYS A 59 -43.15 -43.66 -28.36
C CYS A 59 -44.00 -42.40 -28.05
N ARG A 60 -44.32 -41.61 -29.08
CA ARG A 60 -45.17 -40.41 -28.92
C ARG A 60 -46.49 -40.75 -28.22
N GLY A 61 -46.73 -40.13 -27.07
CA GLY A 61 -48.04 -40.10 -26.40
C GLY A 61 -48.11 -40.69 -24.99
N ASN A 62 -47.12 -41.47 -24.54
CA ASN A 62 -47.08 -42.03 -23.18
C ASN A 62 -45.83 -41.53 -22.43
N PRO A 63 -45.96 -40.96 -21.22
CA PRO A 63 -44.81 -40.51 -20.44
C PRO A 63 -44.09 -41.67 -19.74
N CYS A 64 -42.76 -41.64 -19.75
CA CYS A 64 -41.92 -42.51 -18.91
C CYS A 64 -41.93 -42.02 -17.46
N SER A 65 -41.55 -42.88 -16.51
CA SER A 65 -41.48 -42.54 -15.08
C SER A 65 -40.09 -42.03 -14.66
N SER A 66 -39.02 -42.36 -15.38
CA SER A 66 -37.67 -41.88 -15.06
C SER A 66 -36.96 -41.22 -16.25
N PRO A 67 -36.12 -40.19 -16.00
CA PRO A 67 -35.29 -39.57 -17.04
C PRO A 67 -34.32 -40.55 -17.69
N ARG A 68 -33.73 -41.45 -16.90
CA ARG A 68 -32.78 -42.46 -17.39
C ARG A 68 -33.44 -43.40 -18.40
N TYR A 69 -34.63 -43.92 -18.08
CA TYR A 69 -35.35 -44.78 -19.01
C TYR A 69 -35.82 -44.01 -20.24
N ALA A 70 -36.26 -42.76 -20.08
CA ALA A 70 -36.59 -41.92 -21.22
C ALA A 70 -35.39 -41.69 -22.15
N LEU A 71 -34.16 -41.68 -21.64
CA LEU A 71 -32.97 -41.58 -22.47
C LEU A 71 -32.63 -42.91 -23.18
N TYR A 72 -32.50 -44.01 -22.41
CA TYR A 72 -31.94 -45.26 -22.91
C TYR A 72 -32.96 -46.33 -23.34
N GLY A 73 -34.18 -46.28 -22.81
CA GLY A 73 -35.18 -47.34 -22.98
C GLY A 73 -34.89 -48.64 -22.21
N ASP A 74 -33.79 -48.68 -21.47
CA ASP A 74 -33.37 -49.76 -20.58
C ASP A 74 -32.70 -49.14 -19.35
N PRO A 75 -33.18 -49.43 -18.12
CA PRO A 75 -32.64 -48.82 -16.90
C PRO A 75 -31.19 -49.26 -16.60
N GLN A 76 -30.70 -50.36 -17.18
CA GLN A 76 -29.33 -50.84 -16.99
C GLN A 76 -28.39 -50.41 -18.11
N SER A 77 -28.90 -49.80 -19.18
CA SER A 77 -28.10 -49.44 -20.34
C SER A 77 -27.31 -48.15 -20.12
N ILE A 78 -26.17 -48.09 -20.79
CA ILE A 78 -25.26 -46.94 -20.92
C ILE A 78 -24.75 -46.83 -22.38
N PHE A 79 -25.45 -47.46 -23.34
CA PHE A 79 -25.05 -47.42 -24.74
C PHE A 79 -25.21 -46.01 -25.32
N PRO A 80 -24.35 -45.58 -26.25
CA PRO A 80 -24.48 -44.31 -26.97
C PRO A 80 -25.90 -44.07 -27.49
N VAL A 81 -26.41 -42.85 -27.31
CA VAL A 81 -27.69 -42.41 -27.89
C VAL A 81 -27.55 -41.04 -28.51
N ASP A 82 -28.26 -40.81 -29.61
CA ASP A 82 -28.18 -39.55 -30.36
C ASP A 82 -29.57 -39.00 -30.74
N ASN A 83 -29.66 -37.68 -30.89
CA ASN A 83 -30.84 -36.96 -31.36
C ASN A 83 -32.09 -37.22 -30.49
N ILE A 84 -31.97 -37.04 -29.17
CA ILE A 84 -33.06 -37.25 -28.22
C ILE A 84 -33.34 -35.98 -27.44
N THR A 85 -34.61 -35.59 -27.38
CA THR A 85 -35.09 -34.56 -26.44
C THR A 85 -35.97 -35.20 -25.38
N VAL A 86 -35.59 -35.03 -24.12
CA VAL A 86 -36.34 -35.49 -22.95
C VAL A 86 -37.03 -34.30 -22.30
N VAL A 87 -38.35 -34.29 -22.33
CA VAL A 87 -39.18 -33.25 -21.70
C VAL A 87 -39.64 -33.74 -20.33
N LEU A 88 -39.19 -33.06 -19.28
CA LEU A 88 -39.47 -33.36 -17.88
C LEU A 88 -40.68 -32.57 -17.40
N GLY A 89 -41.76 -33.26 -17.01
CA GLY A 89 -42.95 -32.65 -16.42
C GLY A 89 -42.70 -32.00 -15.04
N SER A 90 -43.64 -31.22 -14.54
CA SER A 90 -43.49 -30.50 -13.26
C SER A 90 -43.34 -31.45 -12.07
N GLY A 91 -42.53 -31.06 -11.08
CA GLY A 91 -42.35 -31.79 -9.83
C GLY A 91 -40.95 -32.35 -9.63
N ILE A 92 -40.79 -33.14 -8.58
CA ILE A 92 -39.50 -33.68 -8.14
C ILE A 92 -39.26 -35.06 -8.78
N HIS A 93 -38.34 -35.11 -9.75
CA HIS A 93 -37.84 -36.33 -10.35
C HIS A 93 -36.60 -36.78 -9.59
N ARG A 94 -36.71 -37.92 -8.90
CA ARG A 94 -35.59 -38.45 -8.12
C ARG A 94 -34.64 -39.28 -8.97
N LEU A 95 -33.38 -38.86 -9.01
CA LEU A 95 -32.26 -39.63 -9.57
C LEU A 95 -31.83 -40.68 -8.54
N ASN A 96 -32.58 -41.78 -8.45
CA ASN A 96 -32.23 -42.91 -7.58
C ASN A 96 -31.00 -43.68 -8.09
N GLU A 97 -30.75 -43.59 -9.40
CA GLU A 97 -29.54 -44.02 -10.06
C GLU A 97 -29.02 -42.80 -10.85
N GLY A 98 -27.72 -42.55 -10.81
CA GLY A 98 -27.12 -41.40 -11.51
C GLY A 98 -27.43 -41.39 -13.00
N LEU A 99 -27.50 -40.19 -13.60
CA LEU A 99 -27.70 -40.03 -15.05
C LEU A 99 -26.34 -39.94 -15.74
N THR A 100 -25.90 -41.06 -16.30
CA THR A 100 -24.66 -41.12 -17.08
C THR A 100 -24.97 -40.93 -18.56
N ILE A 101 -24.20 -40.10 -19.27
CA ILE A 101 -24.26 -39.82 -20.71
C ILE A 101 -22.83 -39.99 -21.25
N ILE A 102 -22.59 -41.03 -22.06
CA ILE A 102 -21.25 -41.36 -22.56
C ILE A 102 -21.29 -41.56 -24.07
N ASN A 103 -20.29 -41.07 -24.80
CA ASN A 103 -20.14 -41.27 -26.25
C ASN A 103 -21.42 -40.89 -27.03
N SER A 104 -22.11 -39.84 -26.60
CA SER A 104 -23.45 -39.49 -27.09
C SER A 104 -23.49 -38.06 -27.63
N SER A 105 -24.43 -37.76 -28.51
CA SER A 105 -24.54 -36.44 -29.13
C SER A 105 -25.97 -35.96 -29.38
N PHE A 106 -26.16 -34.64 -29.41
CA PHE A 106 -27.47 -34.02 -29.69
C PHE A 106 -28.56 -34.49 -28.70
N ILE A 107 -28.27 -34.35 -27.42
CA ILE A 107 -29.22 -34.67 -26.33
C ILE A 107 -29.69 -33.37 -25.68
N SER A 108 -30.99 -33.26 -25.45
CA SER A 108 -31.58 -32.13 -24.75
C SER A 108 -32.52 -32.57 -23.64
N PHE A 109 -32.37 -31.98 -22.45
CA PHE A 109 -33.30 -32.09 -21.34
C PHE A 109 -34.01 -30.76 -21.13
N ILE A 110 -35.33 -30.75 -21.23
CA ILE A 110 -36.16 -29.54 -21.10
C ILE A 110 -37.14 -29.72 -19.94
N GLY A 111 -37.03 -28.89 -18.92
CA GLY A 111 -38.01 -28.80 -17.85
C GLY A 111 -39.22 -27.98 -18.25
N VAL A 112 -40.38 -28.34 -17.73
CA VAL A 112 -41.52 -27.42 -17.64
C VAL A 112 -41.46 -26.68 -16.30
N GLU A 113 -42.31 -25.68 -16.12
CA GLU A 113 -42.33 -24.89 -14.88
C GLU A 113 -42.45 -25.79 -13.63
N GLY A 114 -41.52 -25.63 -12.69
CA GLY A 114 -41.46 -26.42 -11.46
C GLY A 114 -40.78 -27.78 -11.59
N THR A 115 -40.04 -28.07 -12.67
CA THR A 115 -39.22 -29.28 -12.79
C THR A 115 -37.99 -29.23 -11.88
N ILE A 116 -37.87 -30.23 -11.01
CA ILE A 116 -36.76 -30.39 -10.07
C ILE A 116 -36.14 -31.78 -10.29
N LEU A 117 -34.83 -31.83 -10.50
CA LEU A 117 -34.02 -33.03 -10.38
C LEU A 117 -33.38 -33.05 -8.97
N GLU A 118 -33.75 -34.05 -8.19
CA GLU A 118 -33.24 -34.29 -6.83
C GLU A 118 -32.56 -35.66 -6.80
N CYS A 119 -31.45 -35.82 -6.09
CA CYS A 119 -30.80 -37.13 -6.00
C CYS A 119 -31.45 -38.02 -4.92
N GLY A 120 -31.50 -39.33 -5.16
CA GLY A 120 -31.98 -40.30 -4.17
C GLY A 120 -31.02 -40.43 -2.98
N ARG A 121 -31.53 -40.88 -1.81
CA ARG A 121 -30.67 -41.31 -0.70
C ARG A 121 -29.95 -42.59 -1.12
N ASP A 122 -28.63 -42.58 -1.09
CA ASP A 122 -27.74 -43.71 -1.39
C ASP A 122 -27.77 -44.20 -2.86
N PRO A 123 -27.30 -43.41 -3.85
CA PRO A 123 -27.09 -43.94 -5.18
C PRO A 123 -26.06 -45.08 -5.11
N ILE A 124 -26.43 -46.27 -5.59
CA ILE A 124 -25.47 -47.37 -5.77
C ILE A 124 -24.60 -46.99 -6.96
N PHE A 125 -23.43 -46.41 -6.68
CA PHE A 125 -22.43 -46.10 -7.70
C PHE A 125 -21.62 -47.35 -8.04
N ASP A 126 -22.09 -48.13 -9.01
CA ASP A 126 -21.23 -49.10 -9.68
C ASP A 126 -20.21 -48.34 -10.57
N ASN A 127 -18.92 -48.68 -10.48
CA ASN A 127 -17.82 -48.17 -11.35
C ASN A 127 -17.53 -46.65 -11.33
N CYS A 128 -17.05 -46.08 -10.22
CA CYS A 128 -16.48 -44.71 -10.17
C CYS A 128 -17.35 -43.66 -10.90
N SER A 129 -18.64 -43.58 -10.59
CA SER A 129 -19.47 -42.46 -11.06
C SER A 129 -19.00 -41.17 -10.35
N LEU A 130 -18.49 -40.21 -11.12
CA LEU A 130 -17.81 -39.01 -10.61
C LEU A 130 -18.75 -37.80 -10.51
N GLY A 131 -20.07 -38.00 -10.57
CA GLY A 131 -21.11 -36.96 -10.49
C GLY A 131 -22.51 -37.57 -10.55
N ASN A 132 -23.51 -36.87 -10.01
CA ASN A 132 -24.90 -37.34 -10.03
C ASN A 132 -25.49 -37.37 -11.45
N ILE A 133 -25.06 -36.40 -12.27
CA ILE A 133 -25.15 -36.42 -13.72
C ILE A 133 -23.71 -36.45 -14.25
N PHE A 134 -23.35 -37.46 -15.01
CA PHE A 134 -22.00 -37.63 -15.55
C PHE A 134 -22.03 -37.62 -17.08
N ILE A 135 -21.31 -36.68 -17.69
CA ILE A 135 -21.22 -36.50 -19.14
C ILE A 135 -19.76 -36.74 -19.53
N SER A 136 -19.50 -37.74 -20.38
CA SER A 136 -18.15 -38.08 -20.84
C SER A 136 -18.11 -38.32 -22.34
N ASP A 137 -17.04 -37.86 -23.00
CA ASP A 137 -16.78 -38.18 -24.41
C ASP A 137 -17.99 -37.86 -25.30
N SER A 138 -18.72 -36.80 -24.97
CA SER A 138 -20.02 -36.48 -25.57
C SER A 138 -20.01 -35.05 -26.10
N SER A 139 -20.85 -34.79 -27.09
CA SER A 139 -20.94 -33.45 -27.69
C SER A 139 -22.38 -32.98 -27.74
N TYR A 140 -22.60 -31.67 -27.73
CA TYR A 140 -23.93 -31.12 -28.04
C TYR A 140 -25.03 -31.57 -27.06
N ILE A 141 -24.74 -31.38 -25.77
CA ILE A 141 -25.65 -31.77 -24.67
C ILE A 141 -26.24 -30.51 -24.07
N SER A 142 -27.56 -30.46 -23.88
CA SER A 142 -28.23 -29.30 -23.31
C SER A 142 -29.20 -29.63 -22.17
N PHE A 143 -29.26 -28.72 -21.19
CA PHE A 143 -30.26 -28.71 -20.13
C PHE A 143 -30.90 -27.33 -20.08
N SER A 144 -32.23 -27.28 -20.01
CA SER A 144 -32.97 -26.03 -19.96
C SER A 144 -34.13 -26.08 -18.98
N ASP A 145 -34.32 -24.99 -18.23
CA ASP A 145 -35.47 -24.79 -17.34
C ASP A 145 -35.60 -25.86 -16.23
N ILE A 146 -34.47 -26.31 -15.68
CA ILE A 146 -34.39 -27.37 -14.66
C ILE A 146 -33.76 -26.84 -13.38
N THR A 147 -34.33 -27.21 -12.22
CA THR A 147 -33.68 -27.04 -10.92
C THR A 147 -32.97 -28.31 -10.48
N PHE A 148 -31.69 -28.23 -10.14
CA PHE A 148 -30.85 -29.30 -9.61
C PHE A 148 -30.58 -29.04 -8.12
N GLN A 149 -31.01 -29.94 -7.23
CA GLN A 149 -30.90 -29.71 -5.78
C GLN A 149 -30.69 -30.97 -4.94
N ASN A 150 -30.23 -30.78 -3.69
CA ASN A 150 -30.18 -31.78 -2.62
C ASN A 150 -29.46 -33.08 -3.03
N CYS A 151 -28.30 -32.96 -3.68
CA CYS A 151 -27.58 -34.11 -4.19
C CYS A 151 -26.52 -34.68 -3.24
N HIS A 152 -26.01 -35.88 -3.55
CA HIS A 152 -25.24 -36.70 -2.62
C HIS A 152 -23.94 -36.03 -2.13
N GLU A 153 -23.57 -36.29 -0.87
CA GLU A 153 -22.33 -35.83 -0.25
C GLU A 153 -21.10 -36.50 -0.91
N GLY A 154 -20.14 -35.72 -1.43
CA GLY A 154 -18.86 -36.24 -1.94
C GLY A 154 -18.70 -36.36 -3.46
N VAL A 155 -19.72 -36.06 -4.28
CA VAL A 155 -19.57 -35.87 -5.73
C VAL A 155 -20.31 -34.61 -6.21
N PRO A 156 -19.86 -33.94 -7.28
CA PRO A 156 -20.56 -32.79 -7.84
C PRO A 156 -21.96 -33.17 -8.37
N MET A 157 -22.84 -32.18 -8.49
CA MET A 157 -24.18 -32.42 -9.07
C MET A 157 -24.06 -32.80 -10.55
N VAL A 158 -23.32 -32.02 -11.33
CA VAL A 158 -22.98 -32.35 -12.71
C VAL A 158 -21.47 -32.43 -12.88
N HIS A 159 -21.00 -33.49 -13.52
CA HIS A 159 -19.61 -33.61 -13.94
C HIS A 159 -19.54 -33.81 -15.45
N VAL A 160 -18.87 -32.89 -16.13
CA VAL A 160 -18.63 -32.92 -17.57
C VAL A 160 -17.15 -33.17 -17.83
N LYS A 161 -16.85 -34.14 -18.69
CA LYS A 161 -15.49 -34.58 -18.97
C LYS A 161 -15.27 -34.90 -20.44
N TRP A 162 -14.14 -34.50 -21.02
CA TRP A 162 -13.77 -34.83 -22.41
C TRP A 162 -14.92 -34.60 -23.40
N SER A 163 -15.64 -33.50 -23.21
CA SER A 163 -16.90 -33.24 -23.88
C SER A 163 -16.88 -31.85 -24.48
N ASP A 164 -17.77 -31.62 -25.44
CA ASP A 164 -17.78 -30.40 -26.24
C ASP A 164 -19.22 -29.89 -26.42
N HIS A 165 -19.40 -28.58 -26.52
CA HIS A 165 -20.69 -27.91 -26.70
C HIS A 165 -21.76 -28.35 -25.68
N VAL A 166 -21.46 -28.20 -24.39
CA VAL A 166 -22.43 -28.47 -23.32
C VAL A 166 -23.11 -27.17 -22.86
N ILE A 167 -24.44 -27.11 -22.81
CA ILE A 167 -25.19 -25.87 -22.58
C ILE A 167 -26.18 -26.03 -21.43
N PHE A 168 -26.14 -25.11 -20.47
CA PHE A 168 -27.17 -24.94 -19.43
C PHE A 168 -27.87 -23.61 -19.64
N SER A 169 -29.20 -23.60 -19.69
CA SER A 169 -29.98 -22.38 -19.94
C SER A 169 -31.16 -22.28 -18.96
N ARG A 170 -31.25 -21.16 -18.23
CA ARG A 170 -32.29 -20.94 -17.21
C ARG A 170 -32.36 -22.06 -16.17
N CYS A 171 -31.21 -22.67 -15.86
CA CYS A 171 -31.10 -23.72 -14.87
C CYS A 171 -30.81 -23.14 -13.48
N THR A 172 -31.30 -23.80 -12.43
CA THR A 172 -30.98 -23.43 -11.05
C THR A 172 -30.25 -24.58 -10.36
N PHE A 173 -29.08 -24.32 -9.80
CA PHE A 173 -28.31 -25.25 -8.99
C PHE A 173 -28.32 -24.74 -7.55
N GLN A 174 -29.00 -25.45 -6.64
CA GLN A 174 -29.19 -24.96 -5.29
C GLN A 174 -28.99 -26.04 -4.21
N ASN A 175 -28.45 -25.63 -3.06
CA ASN A 175 -28.31 -26.48 -1.88
C ASN A 175 -27.56 -27.80 -2.16
N ASN A 176 -26.53 -27.76 -3.01
CA ASN A 176 -25.68 -28.92 -3.25
C ASN A 176 -24.50 -28.93 -2.26
N PRO A 177 -24.18 -30.09 -1.64
CA PRO A 177 -23.13 -30.22 -0.62
C PRO A 177 -21.71 -30.40 -1.22
N MET A 178 -21.55 -30.17 -2.52
CA MET A 178 -20.30 -30.17 -3.29
C MET A 178 -20.43 -29.12 -4.41
N SER A 179 -19.41 -28.98 -5.26
CA SER A 179 -19.52 -28.16 -6.49
C SER A 179 -20.77 -28.53 -7.27
N ALA A 180 -21.59 -27.53 -7.63
CA ALA A 180 -22.75 -27.75 -8.48
C ALA A 180 -22.34 -28.35 -9.84
N VAL A 181 -21.27 -27.82 -10.43
CA VAL A 181 -20.75 -28.30 -11.72
C VAL A 181 -19.23 -28.43 -11.66
N HIS A 182 -18.74 -29.59 -12.08
CA HIS A 182 -17.31 -29.84 -12.29
C HIS A 182 -17.03 -30.10 -13.76
N LEU A 183 -16.06 -29.39 -14.30
CA LEU A 183 -15.64 -29.42 -15.70
C LEU A 183 -14.19 -29.88 -15.75
N GLN A 184 -13.95 -31.00 -16.43
CA GLN A 184 -12.61 -31.59 -16.55
C GLN A 184 -12.29 -31.85 -18.03
N GLN A 185 -11.31 -31.14 -18.59
CA GLN A 185 -10.91 -31.33 -19.99
C GLN A 185 -12.10 -31.18 -20.96
N VAL A 186 -12.81 -30.07 -20.87
CA VAL A 186 -14.00 -29.77 -21.69
C VAL A 186 -13.57 -28.77 -22.76
N ASP A 187 -13.98 -29.00 -24.01
CA ASP A 187 -13.62 -28.12 -25.13
C ASP A 187 -14.47 -26.84 -25.13
N SER A 188 -15.78 -26.96 -24.91
CA SER A 188 -16.67 -25.80 -24.81
C SER A 188 -17.91 -26.03 -23.94
N VAL A 189 -18.25 -25.03 -23.12
CA VAL A 189 -19.44 -25.06 -22.24
C VAL A 189 -20.03 -23.67 -22.01
N ALA A 190 -21.36 -23.59 -21.91
CA ALA A 190 -22.09 -22.35 -21.68
C ALA A 190 -23.12 -22.44 -20.55
N PHE A 191 -23.17 -21.39 -19.72
CA PHE A 191 -24.18 -21.15 -18.70
C PHE A 191 -24.90 -19.84 -19.01
N ARG A 192 -26.18 -19.93 -19.33
CA ARG A 192 -27.02 -18.79 -19.72
C ARG A 192 -28.16 -18.62 -18.74
N GLU A 193 -28.28 -17.45 -18.15
CA GLU A 193 -29.36 -17.10 -17.20
C GLU A 193 -29.50 -18.14 -16.06
N CYS A 194 -28.37 -18.72 -15.63
CA CYS A 194 -28.36 -19.77 -14.61
C CYS A 194 -28.22 -19.18 -13.21
N ASN A 195 -28.79 -19.86 -12.22
CA ASN A 195 -28.69 -19.49 -10.82
C ASN A 195 -27.92 -20.55 -10.04
N PHE A 196 -26.89 -20.13 -9.31
CA PHE A 196 -26.11 -20.97 -8.39
C PHE A 196 -26.29 -20.42 -6.97
N ILE A 197 -27.05 -21.13 -6.14
CA ILE A 197 -27.53 -20.60 -4.86
C ILE A 197 -27.16 -21.54 -3.72
N GLU A 198 -26.43 -21.03 -2.72
CA GLU A 198 -26.18 -21.77 -1.47
C GLU A 198 -25.56 -23.17 -1.71
N ASN A 199 -24.71 -23.30 -2.74
CA ASN A 199 -23.91 -24.50 -2.94
C ASN A 199 -22.65 -24.42 -2.07
N VAL A 200 -22.37 -25.48 -1.32
CA VAL A 200 -21.32 -25.49 -0.31
C VAL A 200 -20.40 -26.66 -0.59
N HIS A 201 -19.13 -26.39 -0.89
CA HIS A 201 -18.11 -27.43 -0.95
C HIS A 201 -17.49 -27.61 0.44
N LEU A 202 -17.94 -28.64 1.15
CA LEU A 202 -17.39 -29.04 2.44
C LEU A 202 -16.19 -29.97 2.22
N ASP A 203 -14.99 -29.42 2.36
CA ASP A 203 -13.73 -30.20 2.33
C ASP A 203 -13.49 -30.86 3.70
N ASP A 204 -14.44 -31.66 4.17
CA ASP A 204 -14.27 -32.46 5.38
C ASP A 204 -13.70 -33.83 4.96
N THR A 205 -12.39 -33.99 5.17
CA THR A 205 -11.60 -35.23 4.99
C THR A 205 -12.17 -36.50 5.65
N LEU A 206 -13.33 -36.42 6.30
CA LEU A 206 -14.01 -37.49 7.01
C LEU A 206 -15.15 -38.15 6.21
N ILE A 207 -15.51 -37.66 5.02
CA ILE A 207 -16.59 -38.23 4.17
C ILE A 207 -16.06 -38.66 2.78
N PHE A 208 -14.82 -39.10 2.69
CA PHE A 208 -14.43 -39.96 1.57
C PHE A 208 -14.45 -41.41 2.04
N ASP A 209 -15.54 -42.10 1.74
CA ASP A 209 -15.56 -43.56 1.87
C ASP A 209 -14.40 -44.14 1.05
N ASN A 210 -13.81 -45.25 1.50
CA ASN A 210 -12.56 -45.81 0.95
C ASN A 210 -12.60 -46.13 -0.56
N HIS A 211 -13.78 -46.09 -1.18
CA HIS A 211 -14.00 -46.29 -2.61
C HIS A 211 -13.94 -45.00 -3.44
N THR A 212 -14.57 -43.91 -3.00
CA THR A 212 -14.52 -42.61 -3.72
C THR A 212 -13.14 -41.98 -3.61
N SER A 213 -12.49 -42.15 -2.47
CA SER A 213 -11.07 -41.79 -2.30
C SER A 213 -10.18 -42.57 -3.28
N GLN A 214 -10.39 -43.87 -3.49
CA GLN A 214 -9.60 -44.63 -4.47
C GLN A 214 -9.84 -44.21 -5.94
N CYS A 215 -11.05 -43.80 -6.32
CA CYS A 215 -11.34 -43.32 -7.68
C CYS A 215 -10.67 -41.96 -7.99
N TYR A 216 -10.61 -41.04 -7.00
CA TYR A 216 -9.87 -39.77 -7.14
C TYR A 216 -8.36 -39.94 -6.89
N LEU A 217 -7.95 -40.69 -5.87
CA LEU A 217 -6.55 -40.92 -5.48
C LEU A 217 -5.77 -41.79 -6.47
N GLN A 218 -6.37 -42.79 -7.13
CA GLN A 218 -5.63 -43.60 -8.13
C GLN A 218 -5.18 -42.77 -9.34
N ARG A 219 -5.69 -41.56 -9.56
CA ARG A 219 -5.26 -40.66 -10.64
C ARG A 219 -4.51 -39.41 -10.18
N THR A 220 -4.51 -39.05 -8.90
CA THR A 220 -3.71 -37.95 -8.35
C THR A 220 -2.36 -38.39 -7.75
N LEU A 221 -2.11 -39.70 -7.63
CA LEU A 221 -0.88 -40.24 -7.01
C LEU A 221 0.40 -40.16 -7.87
N SER A 222 0.37 -39.60 -9.09
CA SER A 222 1.60 -39.42 -9.90
C SER A 222 2.22 -38.04 -9.80
N ASP A 223 1.49 -36.98 -9.47
CA ASP A 223 1.98 -35.63 -9.71
C ASP A 223 1.84 -34.72 -8.49
N SER A 224 2.92 -33.97 -8.25
CA SER A 224 3.33 -33.22 -7.06
C SER A 224 2.25 -32.35 -6.37
N PHE A 225 2.63 -31.73 -5.23
CA PHE A 225 1.88 -30.75 -4.41
C PHE A 225 1.01 -29.72 -5.16
N PHE A 226 1.18 -29.55 -6.48
CA PHE A 226 0.50 -28.60 -7.36
C PHE A 226 -0.64 -29.17 -8.24
N PHE A 227 -0.92 -30.48 -8.27
CA PHE A 227 -1.86 -31.06 -9.23
C PHE A 227 -3.16 -31.55 -8.60
N ASN A 228 -4.04 -30.62 -8.19
CA ASN A 228 -5.41 -30.99 -7.84
C ASN A 228 -6.32 -30.88 -9.08
N THR A 229 -6.88 -32.00 -9.49
CA THR A 229 -7.85 -32.11 -10.61
C THR A 229 -9.29 -32.25 -10.12
N GLY A 230 -9.52 -32.27 -8.80
CA GLY A 230 -10.84 -32.41 -8.20
C GLY A 230 -11.64 -31.11 -8.12
N PRO A 231 -12.95 -31.19 -7.79
CA PRO A 231 -13.78 -30.03 -7.53
C PRO A 231 -13.28 -29.24 -6.31
N THR A 232 -13.27 -27.91 -6.41
CA THR A 232 -12.79 -27.05 -5.30
C THR A 232 -13.63 -25.79 -5.06
N ALA A 233 -14.71 -25.56 -5.83
CA ALA A 233 -15.58 -24.38 -5.73
C ALA A 233 -17.00 -24.75 -5.26
N GLY A 234 -17.76 -23.79 -4.74
CA GLY A 234 -19.17 -24.02 -4.38
C GLY A 234 -20.06 -24.22 -5.61
N ALA A 235 -19.91 -23.41 -6.66
CA ALA A 235 -20.74 -23.51 -7.86
C ALA A 235 -20.04 -24.22 -9.03
N ILE A 236 -19.06 -23.58 -9.67
CA ILE A 236 -18.41 -24.10 -10.88
C ILE A 236 -16.92 -24.33 -10.62
N SER A 237 -16.45 -25.56 -10.83
CA SER A 237 -15.03 -25.90 -10.76
C SER A 237 -14.55 -26.39 -12.11
N LEU A 238 -13.50 -25.77 -12.66
CA LEU A 238 -12.97 -26.09 -13.99
C LEU A 238 -11.47 -26.39 -13.95
N TYR A 239 -11.09 -27.47 -14.63
CA TYR A 239 -9.71 -27.87 -14.86
C TYR A 239 -9.46 -28.21 -16.34
N ALA A 240 -8.43 -27.59 -16.93
CA ALA A 240 -7.93 -27.87 -18.27
C ALA A 240 -6.40 -28.09 -18.26
N ASP A 241 -5.93 -29.03 -19.08
CA ASP A 241 -4.52 -29.43 -19.18
C ASP A 241 -4.13 -29.62 -20.64
N ASP A 242 -3.14 -28.88 -21.12
CA ASP A 242 -2.61 -28.96 -22.49
C ASP A 242 -3.67 -28.87 -23.63
N GLN A 243 -4.87 -28.34 -23.35
CA GLN A 243 -5.98 -28.24 -24.30
C GLN A 243 -6.66 -26.87 -24.22
N PRO A 244 -6.98 -26.22 -25.36
CA PRO A 244 -7.78 -25.00 -25.36
C PRO A 244 -9.19 -25.32 -24.85
N PHE A 245 -9.85 -24.34 -24.24
CA PHE A 245 -11.27 -24.46 -23.89
C PHE A 245 -12.00 -23.13 -24.01
N LYS A 246 -13.33 -23.22 -24.16
CA LYS A 246 -14.23 -22.08 -24.20
C LYS A 246 -15.26 -22.16 -23.08
N LEU A 247 -15.37 -21.10 -22.27
CA LEU A 247 -16.38 -20.99 -21.23
C LEU A 247 -17.18 -19.69 -21.41
N LEU A 248 -18.50 -19.81 -21.54
CA LEU A 248 -19.42 -18.69 -21.51
C LEU A 248 -20.27 -18.71 -20.24
N VAL A 249 -20.28 -17.60 -19.49
CA VAL A 249 -21.21 -17.35 -18.39
C VAL A 249 -21.93 -16.04 -18.68
N SER A 250 -23.20 -16.11 -19.02
CA SER A 250 -23.99 -14.93 -19.40
C SER A 250 -25.26 -14.83 -18.57
N GLY A 251 -25.57 -13.63 -18.08
CA GLY A 251 -26.83 -13.33 -17.36
C GLY A 251 -27.03 -14.14 -16.07
N SER A 252 -25.97 -14.71 -15.50
CA SER A 252 -26.06 -15.73 -14.45
C SER A 252 -25.83 -15.13 -13.06
N THR A 253 -26.39 -15.77 -12.03
CA THR A 253 -26.29 -15.33 -10.64
C THR A 253 -25.60 -16.40 -9.78
N PHE A 254 -24.60 -15.98 -8.99
CA PHE A 254 -23.89 -16.78 -8.01
C PHE A 254 -24.10 -16.15 -6.64
N ASN A 255 -24.95 -16.76 -5.82
CA ASN A 255 -25.39 -16.20 -4.55
C ASN A 255 -25.08 -17.16 -3.40
N ARG A 256 -24.32 -16.70 -2.40
CA ARG A 256 -24.01 -17.45 -1.17
C ARG A 256 -23.38 -18.82 -1.41
N ASN A 257 -22.64 -18.98 -2.49
CA ASN A 257 -21.84 -20.19 -2.68
C ASN A 257 -20.59 -20.10 -1.81
N SER A 258 -20.19 -21.22 -1.23
CA SER A 258 -19.05 -21.23 -0.33
C SER A 258 -18.19 -22.48 -0.46
N VAL A 259 -16.92 -22.31 -0.11
CA VAL A 259 -15.97 -23.40 0.05
C VAL A 259 -15.22 -23.23 1.37
N SER A 260 -15.16 -24.30 2.15
CA SER A 260 -14.22 -24.42 3.26
C SER A 260 -13.00 -25.19 2.77
N GLY A 261 -11.79 -24.73 3.11
CA GLY A 261 -10.55 -25.48 2.88
C GLY A 261 -10.14 -26.25 4.13
N VAL A 262 -9.47 -27.38 3.96
CA VAL A 262 -8.83 -28.08 5.09
C VAL A 262 -7.78 -27.16 5.72
N HIS A 263 -7.88 -26.96 7.04
CA HIS A 263 -6.75 -26.50 7.84
C HIS A 263 -5.64 -27.55 7.75
N ASN A 264 -4.73 -27.39 6.80
CA ASN A 264 -3.47 -28.11 6.88
C ASN A 264 -2.76 -27.58 8.13
N ASN A 265 -2.60 -28.43 9.14
CA ASN A 265 -1.83 -28.11 10.35
C ASN A 265 -0.33 -27.92 10.06
N ASP A 266 0.08 -28.05 8.79
CA ASP A 266 1.44 -27.74 8.36
C ASP A 266 1.60 -26.24 8.12
N THR A 267 2.06 -25.54 9.17
CA THR A 267 2.37 -24.10 9.13
C THR A 267 3.50 -23.74 8.16
N ASN A 268 4.15 -24.72 7.52
CA ASN A 268 5.22 -24.47 6.55
C ASN A 268 4.70 -24.21 5.12
N ILE A 269 3.42 -24.49 4.85
CA ILE A 269 2.82 -24.22 3.54
C ILE A 269 2.11 -22.86 3.61
N PRO A 270 2.53 -21.86 2.82
CA PRO A 270 1.80 -20.61 2.69
C PRO A 270 0.33 -20.88 2.33
N ASN A 271 -0.60 -20.19 2.99
CA ASN A 271 -2.03 -20.43 2.79
C ASN A 271 -2.45 -20.26 1.32
N THR A 272 -1.82 -19.36 0.57
CA THR A 272 -2.03 -19.17 -0.87
C THR A 272 -1.74 -20.40 -1.74
N LEU A 273 -0.98 -21.38 -1.21
CA LEU A 273 -0.61 -22.63 -1.89
C LEU A 273 -1.43 -23.84 -1.42
N LEU A 274 -2.45 -23.64 -0.57
CA LEU A 274 -3.35 -24.72 -0.17
C LEU A 274 -4.10 -25.26 -1.39
N GLN A 275 -4.42 -26.55 -1.40
CA GLN A 275 -5.00 -27.24 -2.56
C GLN A 275 -6.52 -27.03 -2.71
N HIS A 276 -7.20 -26.60 -1.65
CA HIS A 276 -8.66 -26.45 -1.56
C HIS A 276 -9.02 -25.13 -0.87
N GLY A 277 -10.30 -24.75 -0.91
CA GLY A 277 -10.78 -23.53 -0.25
C GLY A 277 -10.77 -22.28 -1.14
N HIS A 278 -10.77 -22.45 -2.47
CA HIS A 278 -10.65 -21.38 -3.45
C HIS A 278 -11.94 -21.13 -4.22
N GLY A 279 -12.23 -19.88 -4.58
CA GLY A 279 -13.26 -19.59 -5.58
C GLY A 279 -14.67 -19.97 -5.11
N GLY A 280 -15.18 -19.30 -4.08
CA GLY A 280 -16.45 -19.66 -3.41
C GLY A 280 -17.61 -19.88 -4.37
N ALA A 281 -17.69 -19.10 -5.45
CA ALA A 281 -18.55 -19.38 -6.59
C ALA A 281 -17.83 -20.19 -7.67
N MET A 282 -16.71 -19.70 -8.18
CA MET A 282 -16.06 -20.28 -9.35
C MET A 282 -14.56 -20.46 -9.16
N TYR A 283 -14.03 -21.58 -9.63
CA TYR A 283 -12.60 -21.86 -9.70
C TYR A 283 -12.23 -22.33 -11.10
N VAL A 284 -11.20 -21.71 -11.69
CA VAL A 284 -10.66 -22.06 -13.01
C VAL A 284 -9.16 -22.30 -12.85
N ARG A 285 -8.69 -23.48 -13.26
CA ARG A 285 -7.26 -23.84 -13.28
C ARG A 285 -6.83 -24.31 -14.67
N LEU A 286 -5.80 -23.64 -15.19
CA LEU A 286 -5.16 -23.93 -16.48
C LEU A 286 -3.73 -24.41 -16.27
N VAL A 287 -3.39 -25.56 -16.84
CA VAL A 287 -2.05 -26.16 -16.80
C VAL A 287 -1.62 -26.44 -18.23
N GLY A 288 -0.46 -25.94 -18.66
CA GLY A 288 0.02 -26.12 -20.06
C GLY A 288 -0.89 -25.54 -21.16
N THR A 289 -2.03 -24.95 -20.77
CA THR A 289 -3.15 -24.65 -21.66
C THR A 289 -2.87 -23.38 -22.44
N SER A 290 -3.17 -23.41 -23.74
CA SER A 290 -3.02 -22.24 -24.59
C SER A 290 -4.25 -21.97 -25.46
N ASN A 291 -4.52 -20.69 -25.73
CA ASN A 291 -5.69 -20.23 -26.50
C ASN A 291 -7.05 -20.56 -25.87
N ALA A 292 -7.15 -20.57 -24.54
CA ALA A 292 -8.45 -20.62 -23.88
C ALA A 292 -9.17 -19.26 -23.95
N GLU A 293 -10.50 -19.30 -24.05
CA GLU A 293 -11.38 -18.13 -24.09
C GLU A 293 -12.45 -18.26 -23.00
N ILE A 294 -12.41 -17.39 -21.99
CA ILE A 294 -13.40 -17.34 -20.92
C ILE A 294 -14.12 -16.00 -20.96
N CYS A 295 -15.43 -16.04 -21.14
CA CYS A 295 -16.30 -14.88 -21.09
C CYS A 295 -17.27 -14.97 -19.91
N ILE A 296 -17.31 -13.91 -19.11
CA ILE A 296 -18.32 -13.69 -18.07
C ILE A 296 -18.98 -12.34 -18.33
N GLU A 297 -20.29 -12.33 -18.59
CA GLU A 297 -21.00 -11.08 -18.88
C GLU A 297 -22.34 -10.99 -18.17
N ASN A 298 -22.73 -9.75 -17.85
CA ASN A 298 -24.06 -9.43 -17.31
C ASN A 298 -24.41 -10.29 -16.06
N SER A 299 -23.42 -10.65 -15.25
CA SER A 299 -23.55 -11.66 -14.20
C SER A 299 -23.33 -11.07 -12.80
N ASN A 300 -23.94 -11.69 -11.80
CA ASN A 300 -23.89 -11.23 -10.41
C ASN A 300 -23.25 -12.28 -9.49
N PHE A 301 -22.22 -11.87 -8.76
CA PHE A 301 -21.55 -12.64 -7.72
C PHE A 301 -21.79 -11.95 -6.38
N THR A 302 -22.69 -12.50 -5.57
CA THR A 302 -23.14 -11.88 -4.33
C THR A 302 -22.95 -12.79 -3.13
N ALA A 303 -22.36 -12.27 -2.06
CA ALA A 303 -22.23 -12.95 -0.78
C ALA A 303 -21.55 -14.33 -0.86
N ASN A 304 -20.66 -14.55 -1.84
CA ASN A 304 -19.91 -15.80 -1.94
C ASN A 304 -18.70 -15.74 -1.01
N SER A 305 -18.27 -16.91 -0.53
CA SER A 305 -17.13 -16.96 0.39
C SER A 305 -16.16 -18.09 0.14
N ALA A 306 -14.88 -17.78 0.27
CA ALA A 306 -13.78 -18.75 0.22
C ALA A 306 -12.92 -18.63 1.48
N GLN A 307 -12.18 -19.69 1.80
CA GLN A 307 -11.27 -19.70 2.95
C GLN A 307 -9.84 -19.31 2.58
N VAL A 308 -9.43 -19.59 1.34
CA VAL A 308 -8.06 -19.42 0.88
C VAL A 308 -7.93 -18.22 -0.06
N ASN A 309 -8.42 -18.31 -1.29
CA ASN A 309 -8.34 -17.21 -2.25
C ASN A 309 -9.65 -17.04 -3.04
N GLY A 310 -9.93 -15.80 -3.45
CA GLY A 310 -11.03 -15.50 -4.38
C GLY A 310 -12.40 -15.82 -3.79
N GLY A 311 -12.94 -14.93 -2.94
CA GLY A 311 -14.23 -15.17 -2.27
C GLY A 311 -15.37 -15.51 -3.24
N ALA A 312 -15.35 -14.92 -4.44
CA ALA A 312 -16.21 -15.33 -5.55
C ALA A 312 -15.46 -16.19 -6.59
N PHE A 313 -14.41 -15.64 -7.20
CA PHE A 313 -13.75 -16.25 -8.36
C PHE A 313 -12.24 -16.38 -8.12
N GLN A 314 -11.72 -17.59 -8.29
CA GLN A 314 -10.28 -17.83 -8.36
C GLN A 314 -9.91 -18.31 -9.75
N PHE A 315 -8.92 -17.65 -10.35
CA PHE A 315 -8.29 -18.04 -11.61
C PHE A 315 -6.81 -18.38 -11.37
N SER A 316 -6.35 -19.50 -11.93
CA SER A 316 -4.95 -19.90 -11.86
C SER A 316 -4.47 -20.42 -13.21
N ALA A 317 -3.32 -19.92 -13.67
CA ALA A 317 -2.62 -20.45 -14.83
C ALA A 317 -1.18 -20.83 -14.47
N ALA A 318 -0.75 -22.00 -14.92
CA ALA A 318 0.55 -22.59 -14.60
C ALA A 318 1.19 -23.30 -15.80
N GLU A 319 2.44 -23.74 -15.62
CA GLU A 319 3.18 -24.61 -16.55
C GLU A 319 3.21 -24.10 -17.98
N ARG A 320 3.69 -22.86 -18.16
CA ARG A 320 3.81 -22.22 -19.48
C ARG A 320 2.47 -22.03 -20.22
N SER A 321 1.35 -22.04 -19.50
CA SER A 321 0.05 -21.64 -20.05
C SER A 321 0.16 -20.27 -20.73
N SER A 322 -0.36 -20.14 -21.94
CA SER A 322 -0.12 -18.94 -22.76
C SER A 322 -1.26 -18.55 -23.68
N GLN A 323 -1.38 -17.26 -24.00
CA GLN A 323 -2.39 -16.76 -24.95
C GLN A 323 -3.84 -17.08 -24.52
N ASN A 324 -4.08 -17.25 -23.22
CA ASN A 324 -5.43 -17.42 -22.68
C ASN A 324 -6.04 -16.05 -22.40
N GLU A 325 -7.31 -15.88 -22.76
CA GLU A 325 -8.05 -14.64 -22.57
C GLU A 325 -9.23 -14.85 -21.62
N ILE A 326 -9.32 -13.99 -20.61
CA ILE A 326 -10.42 -13.96 -19.65
C ILE A 326 -11.03 -12.56 -19.69
N THR A 327 -12.30 -12.50 -20.04
CA THR A 327 -13.03 -11.25 -20.23
C THR A 327 -14.27 -11.22 -19.33
N ILE A 328 -14.39 -10.16 -18.52
CA ILE A 328 -15.51 -9.91 -17.60
C ILE A 328 -16.16 -8.57 -17.95
N ILE A 329 -17.44 -8.58 -18.33
CA ILE A 329 -18.15 -7.39 -18.81
C ILE A 329 -19.42 -7.17 -17.99
N ASN A 330 -19.67 -5.91 -17.60
CA ASN A 330 -20.93 -5.47 -16.99
C ASN A 330 -21.42 -6.41 -15.87
N SER A 331 -20.50 -6.81 -14.99
CA SER A 331 -20.77 -7.79 -13.94
C SER A 331 -20.54 -7.21 -12.56
N ASN A 332 -21.23 -7.75 -11.56
CA ASN A 332 -21.21 -7.23 -10.19
C ASN A 332 -20.62 -8.24 -9.23
N PHE A 333 -19.66 -7.81 -8.41
CA PHE A 333 -19.07 -8.55 -7.31
C PHE A 333 -19.36 -7.80 -6.01
N ILE A 334 -20.36 -8.27 -5.28
CA ILE A 334 -20.93 -7.58 -4.11
C ILE A 334 -20.84 -8.45 -2.87
N ASP A 335 -20.30 -7.91 -1.78
CA ASP A 335 -20.28 -8.56 -0.46
C ASP A 335 -19.58 -9.94 -0.47
N ASN A 336 -18.62 -10.16 -1.38
CA ASN A 336 -17.86 -11.41 -1.39
C ASN A 336 -16.73 -11.35 -0.37
N ASN A 337 -16.52 -12.47 0.31
CA ASN A 337 -15.65 -12.51 1.48
C ASN A 337 -14.65 -13.65 1.39
N CYS A 338 -13.40 -13.30 1.60
CA CYS A 338 -12.34 -14.26 1.82
C CYS A 338 -12.03 -14.25 3.33
N THR A 339 -12.19 -15.42 3.97
CA THR A 339 -12.46 -15.50 5.42
C THR A 339 -11.23 -15.69 6.32
N SER A 340 -10.09 -16.17 5.82
CA SER A 340 -8.87 -16.30 6.65
C SER A 340 -8.04 -15.01 6.68
N ASP A 341 -7.29 -14.76 7.74
CA ASP A 341 -6.54 -13.50 7.91
C ASP A 341 -5.39 -13.33 6.88
N SER A 342 -4.91 -14.43 6.31
CA SER A 342 -3.86 -14.45 5.27
C SER A 342 -4.41 -14.59 3.85
N CYS A 343 -5.73 -14.56 3.70
CA CYS A 343 -6.40 -14.88 2.47
C CYS A 343 -6.40 -13.66 1.52
N THR A 344 -6.47 -13.90 0.22
CA THR A 344 -6.34 -12.82 -0.78
C THR A 344 -7.47 -12.83 -1.81
N GLY A 345 -7.87 -11.64 -2.28
CA GLY A 345 -8.94 -11.49 -3.28
C GLY A 345 -10.33 -11.73 -2.70
N GLY A 346 -10.97 -10.69 -2.15
CA GLY A 346 -12.30 -10.85 -1.54
C GLY A 346 -13.38 -11.19 -2.56
N ALA A 347 -13.27 -10.65 -3.78
CA ALA A 347 -14.04 -11.11 -4.93
C ALA A 347 -13.21 -12.02 -5.83
N ILE A 348 -12.13 -11.50 -6.41
CA ILE A 348 -11.36 -12.19 -7.45
C ILE A 348 -9.91 -12.38 -6.99
N SER A 349 -9.35 -13.55 -7.25
CA SER A 349 -7.92 -13.80 -7.13
C SER A 349 -7.36 -14.45 -8.39
N ILE A 350 -6.21 -13.96 -8.84
CA ILE A 350 -5.55 -14.32 -10.09
C ILE A 350 -4.12 -14.73 -9.79
N ASP A 351 -3.76 -15.95 -10.19
CA ASP A 351 -2.42 -16.48 -9.97
C ASP A 351 -1.77 -16.95 -11.27
N TYR A 352 -0.57 -16.44 -11.54
CA TYR A 352 0.30 -16.89 -12.64
C TYR A 352 1.57 -17.53 -12.10
N PHE A 353 1.78 -18.82 -12.40
CA PHE A 353 2.90 -19.61 -11.90
C PHE A 353 3.68 -20.31 -13.01
N GLN A 354 4.93 -20.71 -12.73
CA GLN A 354 5.74 -21.60 -13.56
C GLN A 354 5.84 -21.17 -15.04
N ASP A 355 6.25 -19.93 -15.27
CA ASP A 355 6.53 -19.36 -16.59
C ASP A 355 5.32 -19.28 -17.54
N SER A 356 4.09 -19.15 -17.01
CA SER A 356 2.93 -18.70 -17.78
C SER A 356 3.15 -17.30 -18.35
N VAL A 357 2.86 -17.11 -19.63
CA VAL A 357 3.14 -15.86 -20.37
C VAL A 357 2.06 -15.54 -21.39
N SER A 358 1.88 -14.27 -21.74
CA SER A 358 0.91 -13.81 -22.75
C SER A 358 -0.56 -14.08 -22.42
N ASN A 359 -0.94 -14.23 -21.16
CA ASN A 359 -2.34 -14.33 -20.77
C ASN A 359 -2.95 -12.92 -20.57
N SER A 360 -4.21 -12.73 -20.94
CA SER A 360 -4.94 -11.47 -20.77
C SER A 360 -6.10 -11.62 -19.80
N PHE A 361 -6.27 -10.63 -18.93
CA PHE A 361 -7.40 -10.55 -18.01
C PHE A 361 -8.03 -9.17 -18.12
N ILE A 362 -9.23 -9.09 -18.65
CA ILE A 362 -9.87 -7.86 -19.09
C ILE A 362 -11.20 -7.70 -18.36
N ILE A 363 -11.37 -6.60 -17.63
CA ILE A 363 -12.58 -6.31 -16.86
C ILE A 363 -13.14 -4.95 -17.30
N ILE A 364 -14.40 -4.95 -17.74
CA ILE A 364 -15.06 -3.79 -18.34
C ILE A 364 -16.39 -3.52 -17.63
N ASP A 365 -16.66 -2.25 -17.34
CA ASP A 365 -17.91 -1.71 -16.81
C ASP A 365 -18.47 -2.49 -15.61
N SER A 366 -17.58 -3.01 -14.77
CA SER A 366 -17.94 -3.91 -13.67
C SER A 366 -17.84 -3.22 -12.31
N LEU A 367 -18.68 -3.68 -11.36
CA LEU A 367 -18.75 -3.14 -10.00
C LEU A 367 -18.17 -4.12 -8.99
N PHE A 368 -17.28 -3.63 -8.14
CA PHE A 368 -16.74 -4.33 -6.98
C PHE A 368 -17.12 -3.54 -5.72
N MET A 369 -18.06 -4.07 -4.95
CA MET A 369 -18.63 -3.37 -3.80
C MET A 369 -18.62 -4.23 -2.54
N ASP A 370 -18.23 -3.65 -1.41
CA ASP A 370 -18.30 -4.28 -0.09
C ASP A 370 -17.53 -5.62 0.03
N ASN A 371 -16.54 -5.87 -0.82
CA ASN A 371 -15.76 -7.11 -0.76
C ASN A 371 -14.65 -7.04 0.30
N ARG A 372 -14.32 -8.19 0.90
CA ARG A 372 -13.41 -8.27 2.05
C ARG A 372 -12.38 -9.39 1.91
N ALA A 373 -11.12 -9.08 2.21
CA ALA A 373 -10.03 -10.06 2.31
C ALA A 373 -8.91 -9.62 3.27
N GLY A 374 -7.88 -10.46 3.43
CA GLY A 374 -6.61 -10.07 4.04
C GLY A 374 -5.87 -9.03 3.17
N ALA A 375 -5.66 -9.33 1.89
CA ALA A 375 -5.15 -8.40 0.88
C ALA A 375 -5.96 -8.47 -0.42
N GLY A 376 -6.05 -7.36 -1.17
CA GLY A 376 -6.85 -7.33 -2.41
C GLY A 376 -8.33 -7.47 -2.10
N GLY A 377 -8.92 -6.51 -1.37
CA GLY A 377 -10.29 -6.62 -0.85
C GLY A 377 -11.31 -6.91 -1.95
N ALA A 378 -11.16 -6.30 -3.14
CA ALA A 378 -11.87 -6.76 -4.33
C ALA A 378 -11.05 -7.78 -5.13
N LEU A 379 -9.85 -7.38 -5.58
CA LEU A 379 -9.04 -8.19 -6.48
C LEU A 379 -7.58 -8.28 -6.02
N VAL A 380 -7.00 -9.47 -6.16
CA VAL A 380 -5.55 -9.69 -6.08
C VAL A 380 -5.03 -10.34 -7.36
N LEU A 381 -3.82 -9.95 -7.77
CA LEU A 381 -3.02 -10.67 -8.76
C LEU A 381 -1.64 -10.96 -8.18
N LEU A 382 -1.22 -12.22 -8.24
CA LEU A 382 0.12 -12.67 -7.92
C LEU A 382 0.77 -13.35 -9.14
N THR A 383 1.99 -12.94 -9.48
CA THR A 383 2.77 -13.59 -10.54
C THR A 383 4.16 -13.99 -10.07
N SER A 384 4.56 -15.22 -10.38
CA SER A 384 5.87 -15.80 -10.07
C SER A 384 6.46 -16.47 -11.31
N VAL A 385 7.35 -15.75 -11.99
CA VAL A 385 8.09 -16.24 -13.17
C VAL A 385 9.53 -16.54 -12.74
N ASN A 386 10.01 -17.75 -13.05
CA ASN A 386 11.35 -18.21 -12.66
C ASN A 386 12.42 -17.80 -13.69
N SER A 387 12.00 -17.40 -14.88
CA SER A 387 12.87 -17.14 -16.02
C SER A 387 13.10 -15.65 -16.28
N VAL A 388 14.35 -15.32 -16.62
CA VAL A 388 14.89 -13.94 -16.72
C VAL A 388 14.58 -13.26 -18.07
N SER A 389 14.04 -14.00 -19.05
CA SER A 389 14.04 -13.58 -20.46
C SER A 389 12.66 -13.34 -21.09
N HIS A 390 11.60 -13.23 -20.30
CA HIS A 390 10.26 -13.06 -20.86
C HIS A 390 9.82 -11.60 -20.84
N GLU A 391 9.58 -11.03 -22.03
CA GLU A 391 8.77 -9.83 -22.19
C GLU A 391 7.34 -10.21 -21.80
N PHE A 392 6.80 -9.58 -20.75
CA PHE A 392 5.38 -9.73 -20.40
C PHE A 392 4.55 -9.05 -21.48
N SER A 393 3.86 -9.84 -22.30
CA SER A 393 2.74 -9.41 -23.14
C SER A 393 1.40 -9.44 -22.38
N GLU A 394 1.44 -9.73 -21.08
CA GLU A 394 0.26 -9.97 -20.25
C GLU A 394 -0.42 -8.66 -19.85
N HIS A 395 -1.64 -8.43 -20.32
CA HIS A 395 -2.39 -7.23 -20.00
C HIS A 395 -3.47 -7.55 -18.98
N LEU A 396 -3.32 -7.00 -17.76
CA LEU A 396 -4.45 -6.80 -16.85
C LEU A 396 -5.08 -5.44 -17.17
N VAL A 397 -6.35 -5.44 -17.55
CA VAL A 397 -7.04 -4.22 -18.01
C VAL A 397 -8.32 -4.02 -17.21
N PHE A 398 -8.49 -2.81 -16.68
CA PHE A 398 -9.76 -2.34 -16.12
C PHE A 398 -10.26 -1.13 -16.91
N ARG A 399 -11.51 -1.18 -17.36
CA ARG A 399 -12.16 -0.06 -18.07
C ARG A 399 -13.53 0.22 -17.48
N GLY A 400 -13.80 1.46 -17.08
CA GLY A 400 -15.14 1.85 -16.58
C GLY A 400 -15.53 1.19 -15.25
N CYS A 401 -14.58 0.56 -14.55
CA CYS A 401 -14.84 -0.22 -13.34
C CYS A 401 -14.98 0.68 -12.10
N LYS A 402 -15.75 0.20 -11.13
CA LYS A 402 -15.97 0.89 -9.86
C LYS A 402 -15.61 -0.02 -8.69
N PHE A 403 -14.75 0.47 -7.80
CA PHE A 403 -14.32 -0.19 -6.58
C PHE A 403 -14.77 0.64 -5.38
N ILE A 404 -15.82 0.18 -4.70
CA ILE A 404 -16.53 0.97 -3.69
C ILE A 404 -16.59 0.19 -2.36
N HIS A 405 -16.21 0.82 -1.24
CA HIS A 405 -16.34 0.23 0.10
C HIS A 405 -15.63 -1.12 0.31
N ASN A 406 -14.63 -1.46 -0.50
CA ASN A 406 -13.89 -2.70 -0.31
C ASN A 406 -12.91 -2.57 0.86
N PHE A 407 -12.67 -3.70 1.53
CA PHE A 407 -11.86 -3.76 2.74
C PHE A 407 -10.71 -4.76 2.61
N ALA A 408 -9.51 -4.35 3.02
CA ALA A 408 -8.40 -5.25 3.26
C ALA A 408 -7.77 -5.01 4.63
N GLN A 409 -7.34 -6.09 5.29
CA GLN A 409 -6.53 -5.97 6.51
C GLN A 409 -5.11 -5.46 6.21
N GLN A 410 -4.57 -5.77 5.04
CA GLN A 410 -3.20 -5.48 4.65
C GLN A 410 -3.17 -4.53 3.45
N ASP A 411 -2.77 -5.03 2.28
CA ASP A 411 -2.46 -4.22 1.10
C ASP A 411 -3.60 -4.26 0.07
N GLY A 412 -3.83 -3.13 -0.59
CA GLY A 412 -4.79 -2.96 -1.68
C GLY A 412 -6.21 -3.33 -1.30
N SER A 413 -6.93 -2.42 -0.64
CA SER A 413 -8.34 -2.68 -0.28
C SER A 413 -9.26 -2.84 -1.48
N ALA A 414 -8.95 -2.22 -2.61
CA ALA A 414 -9.59 -2.51 -3.89
C ALA A 414 -8.75 -3.49 -4.70
N LEU A 415 -7.52 -3.12 -5.04
CA LEU A 415 -6.68 -3.89 -5.95
C LEU A 415 -5.27 -4.07 -5.38
N SER A 416 -4.78 -5.30 -5.41
CA SER A 416 -3.41 -5.67 -5.02
C SER A 416 -2.72 -6.41 -6.16
N VAL A 417 -1.59 -5.91 -6.64
CA VAL A 417 -0.85 -6.51 -7.76
C VAL A 417 0.61 -6.70 -7.40
N PHE A 418 1.05 -7.96 -7.31
CA PHE A 418 2.39 -8.32 -6.86
C PHE A 418 3.12 -9.18 -7.88
N SER A 419 4.27 -8.69 -8.35
CA SER A 419 5.19 -9.44 -9.19
C SER A 419 6.44 -9.86 -8.40
N VAL A 420 6.55 -11.16 -8.10
CA VAL A 420 7.72 -11.74 -7.41
C VAL A 420 8.80 -12.24 -8.37
N THR A 421 8.79 -11.73 -9.60
CA THR A 421 9.76 -12.09 -10.65
C THR A 421 11.15 -11.52 -10.36
N PRO A 422 12.24 -12.12 -10.89
CA PRO A 422 13.59 -11.57 -10.79
C PRO A 422 13.67 -10.10 -11.21
N ILE A 423 14.55 -9.32 -10.58
CA ILE A 423 14.73 -7.86 -10.84
C ILE A 423 15.10 -7.56 -12.31
N SER A 424 15.72 -8.53 -12.98
CA SER A 424 16.09 -8.44 -14.40
C SER A 424 14.92 -8.55 -15.37
N SER A 425 13.74 -8.97 -14.90
CA SER A 425 12.53 -9.14 -15.71
C SER A 425 11.79 -7.81 -15.86
N PHE A 426 11.01 -7.68 -16.94
CA PHE A 426 10.19 -6.49 -17.18
C PHE A 426 9.08 -6.35 -16.12
N PRO A 427 8.70 -5.12 -15.73
CA PRO A 427 7.58 -4.90 -14.80
C PRO A 427 6.26 -5.39 -15.42
N LEU A 428 5.36 -5.88 -14.57
CA LEU A 428 4.06 -6.40 -14.99
C LEU A 428 3.15 -5.24 -15.47
N PRO A 429 2.65 -5.22 -16.72
CA PRO A 429 1.83 -4.12 -17.20
C PRO A 429 0.38 -4.21 -16.71
N LEU A 430 -0.13 -3.08 -16.21
CA LEU A 430 -1.49 -2.89 -15.72
C LEU A 430 -2.08 -1.65 -16.39
N ALA A 431 -3.24 -1.77 -17.02
CA ALA A 431 -3.97 -0.64 -17.59
C ALA A 431 -5.26 -0.36 -16.80
N ILE A 432 -5.44 0.89 -16.37
CA ILE A 432 -6.63 1.35 -15.65
C ILE A 432 -7.19 2.54 -16.43
N GLN A 433 -8.41 2.39 -16.92
CA GLN A 433 -9.08 3.37 -17.76
C GLN A 433 -10.44 3.74 -17.19
N ASP A 434 -10.71 5.04 -17.03
CA ASP A 434 -12.05 5.56 -16.65
C ASP A 434 -12.62 4.90 -15.38
N CYS A 435 -11.75 4.58 -14.40
CA CYS A 435 -12.12 3.85 -13.18
C CYS A 435 -12.29 4.74 -11.94
N LEU A 436 -13.12 4.28 -11.00
CA LEU A 436 -13.38 4.94 -9.72
C LEU A 436 -13.01 4.03 -8.55
N PHE A 437 -12.18 4.53 -7.64
CA PHE A 437 -11.81 3.91 -6.37
C PHE A 437 -12.30 4.78 -5.22
N GLN A 438 -13.40 4.39 -4.60
CA GLN A 438 -14.09 5.22 -3.62
C GLN A 438 -14.33 4.51 -2.28
N ASN A 439 -14.06 5.22 -1.18
CA ASN A 439 -14.39 4.76 0.18
C ASN A 439 -13.80 3.39 0.54
N ASN A 440 -12.69 2.96 -0.07
CA ASN A 440 -12.06 1.69 0.26
C ASN A 440 -11.18 1.86 1.51
N THR A 441 -11.07 0.81 2.32
CA THR A 441 -10.39 0.84 3.62
C THR A 441 -9.34 -0.25 3.73
N ALA A 442 -8.08 0.15 3.92
CA ALA A 442 -6.98 -0.75 4.21
C ALA A 442 -6.38 -0.47 5.61
N LEU A 443 -6.36 -1.49 6.48
CA LEU A 443 -5.96 -1.37 7.89
C LEU A 443 -4.62 -2.05 8.23
N ASN A 444 -3.54 -1.67 7.56
CA ASN A 444 -2.22 -2.22 7.86
C ASN A 444 -1.52 -1.47 9.02
N THR A 445 -1.16 -2.18 10.09
CA THR A 445 -0.40 -1.62 11.23
C THR A 445 1.00 -1.14 10.85
N ASN A 446 1.57 -1.66 9.75
CA ASN A 446 2.89 -1.30 9.23
C ASN A 446 2.86 -0.13 8.22
N GLN A 447 1.70 0.52 8.03
CA GLN A 447 1.57 1.86 7.43
C GLN A 447 1.87 1.99 5.92
N LYS A 448 2.09 0.90 5.17
CA LYS A 448 2.36 0.92 3.71
C LYS A 448 1.21 0.34 2.89
N THR A 449 0.03 0.96 2.91
CA THR A 449 -1.13 0.44 2.19
C THR A 449 -1.85 1.54 1.40
N ALA A 450 -2.88 1.18 0.64
CA ALA A 450 -3.71 2.08 -0.17
C ALA A 450 -4.94 1.33 -0.71
N ALA A 451 -5.84 2.05 -1.39
CA ALA A 451 -6.90 1.43 -2.19
C ALA A 451 -6.32 0.53 -3.28
N VAL A 452 -5.26 1.00 -3.96
CA VAL A 452 -4.50 0.21 -4.93
C VAL A 452 -3.06 0.07 -4.45
N SER A 453 -2.57 -1.17 -4.37
CA SER A 453 -1.20 -1.49 -3.97
C SER A 453 -0.47 -2.29 -5.05
N GLY A 454 0.80 -1.96 -5.30
CA GLY A 454 1.59 -2.56 -6.37
C GLY A 454 3.06 -2.83 -6.01
N PHE A 455 3.61 -3.97 -6.45
CA PHE A 455 5.04 -4.28 -6.37
C PHE A 455 5.56 -4.73 -7.74
N ARG A 456 6.53 -4.00 -8.28
CA ARG A 456 7.13 -4.24 -9.62
C ARG A 456 6.11 -4.27 -10.75
N VAL A 457 5.26 -3.24 -10.78
CA VAL A 457 4.20 -3.07 -11.77
C VAL A 457 4.45 -1.82 -12.63
N ASP A 458 4.01 -1.86 -13.88
CA ASP A 458 3.94 -0.70 -14.77
C ASP A 458 2.47 -0.32 -14.97
N VAL A 459 2.00 0.65 -14.19
CA VAL A 459 0.59 1.04 -14.13
C VAL A 459 0.33 2.20 -15.07
N SER A 460 -0.54 2.01 -16.06
CA SER A 460 -0.94 3.04 -17.01
C SER A 460 -2.36 3.50 -16.73
N PHE A 461 -2.50 4.75 -16.31
CA PHE A 461 -3.79 5.43 -16.16
C PHE A 461 -4.16 6.13 -17.46
N LEU A 462 -5.32 5.78 -18.00
CA LEU A 462 -5.89 6.30 -19.25
C LEU A 462 -7.27 6.94 -18.97
N GLY A 463 -7.65 7.96 -19.72
CA GLY A 463 -8.96 8.62 -19.51
C GLY A 463 -9.04 9.32 -18.15
N THR A 464 -10.18 9.25 -17.46
CA THR A 464 -10.38 9.92 -16.16
C THR A 464 -10.45 8.91 -15.02
N ASN A 465 -9.40 8.85 -14.20
CA ASN A 465 -9.34 7.95 -13.04
C ASN A 465 -9.41 8.73 -11.72
N VAL A 466 -10.23 8.25 -10.79
CA VAL A 466 -10.52 8.96 -9.54
C VAL A 466 -10.34 8.07 -8.32
N PHE A 467 -9.56 8.56 -7.36
CA PHE A 467 -9.36 7.98 -6.03
C PHE A 467 -9.94 8.93 -4.99
N ASN A 468 -11.07 8.55 -4.41
CA ASN A 468 -11.87 9.39 -3.53
C ASN A 468 -12.05 8.77 -2.15
N ASN A 469 -11.70 9.51 -1.09
CA ASN A 469 -12.06 9.20 0.29
C ASN A 469 -11.64 7.78 0.72
N ASN A 470 -10.47 7.32 0.26
CA ASN A 470 -9.94 6.03 0.66
C ASN A 470 -9.12 6.15 1.96
N PHE A 471 -9.26 5.17 2.84
CA PHE A 471 -8.49 5.05 4.08
C PHE A 471 -7.36 4.05 3.89
N GLY A 472 -6.13 4.47 4.23
CA GLY A 472 -4.90 3.77 3.94
C GLY A 472 -4.07 4.49 2.87
N GLY A 473 -4.70 5.24 1.96
CA GLY A 473 -4.08 5.97 0.86
C GLY A 473 -4.81 5.73 -0.47
N GLY A 474 -4.53 6.54 -1.50
CA GLY A 474 -5.08 6.32 -2.83
C GLY A 474 -4.35 5.20 -3.58
N LEU A 475 -3.06 5.40 -3.83
CA LEU A 475 -2.18 4.47 -4.54
C LEU A 475 -0.83 4.35 -3.80
N SER A 476 -0.35 3.11 -3.60
CA SER A 476 0.95 2.83 -3.00
C SER A 476 1.70 1.83 -3.87
N VAL A 477 2.90 2.18 -4.33
CA VAL A 477 3.69 1.29 -5.20
C VAL A 477 5.16 1.22 -4.79
N ILE A 478 5.76 0.06 -5.05
CA ILE A 478 7.15 -0.26 -4.72
C ILE A 478 7.88 -0.72 -5.99
N GLU A 479 9.05 -0.15 -6.30
CA GLU A 479 9.89 -0.53 -7.46
C GLU A 479 9.09 -0.56 -8.78
N SER A 480 8.24 0.45 -8.99
CA SER A 480 7.19 0.45 -10.01
C SER A 480 7.17 1.72 -10.84
N GLN A 481 6.58 1.63 -12.04
CA GLN A 481 6.35 2.77 -12.91
C GLN A 481 4.85 3.12 -12.96
N ILE A 482 4.55 4.41 -13.04
CA ILE A 482 3.20 4.94 -13.21
C ILE A 482 3.21 5.84 -14.43
N ASN A 483 2.35 5.58 -15.40
CA ASN A 483 2.14 6.40 -16.58
C ASN A 483 0.78 7.08 -16.48
N VAL A 484 0.75 8.41 -16.62
CA VAL A 484 -0.48 9.19 -16.58
C VAL A 484 -0.74 9.79 -17.95
N GLN A 485 -1.85 9.37 -18.56
CA GLN A 485 -2.41 9.94 -19.77
C GLN A 485 -3.79 10.49 -19.42
N ASN A 486 -4.09 11.71 -19.87
CA ASN A 486 -5.32 12.42 -19.52
C ASN A 486 -5.41 12.73 -18.01
N GLU A 487 -6.44 12.29 -17.29
CA GLU A 487 -6.79 12.81 -15.97
C GLU A 487 -6.65 11.77 -14.86
N LEU A 488 -5.89 12.11 -13.82
CA LEU A 488 -5.75 11.31 -12.61
C LEU A 488 -5.97 12.20 -11.38
N VAL A 489 -6.99 11.87 -10.60
CA VAL A 489 -7.42 12.69 -9.46
C VAL A 489 -7.39 11.87 -8.17
N PHE A 490 -6.70 12.40 -7.18
CA PHE A 490 -6.73 11.90 -5.81
C PHE A 490 -7.32 12.96 -4.91
N HIS A 491 -8.44 12.66 -4.25
CA HIS A 491 -9.01 13.58 -3.29
C HIS A 491 -9.58 12.93 -2.03
N HIS A 492 -9.47 13.66 -0.91
CA HIS A 492 -9.99 13.25 0.40
C HIS A 492 -9.40 11.93 0.94
N ASN A 493 -8.28 11.47 0.39
CA ASN A 493 -7.67 10.22 0.84
C ASN A 493 -6.87 10.44 2.11
N PHE A 494 -6.85 9.43 2.98
CA PHE A 494 -6.16 9.45 4.26
C PHE A 494 -5.15 8.32 4.34
N ALA A 495 -3.90 8.61 4.69
CA ALA A 495 -2.86 7.60 4.92
C ALA A 495 -1.99 7.97 6.13
N THR A 496 -1.09 7.06 6.51
CA THR A 496 -0.02 7.44 7.44
C THR A 496 1.04 8.28 6.74
N SER A 497 1.46 7.86 5.55
CA SER A 497 2.35 8.59 4.65
C SER A 497 1.79 8.50 3.24
N GLY A 498 1.86 9.58 2.46
CA GLY A 498 1.36 9.58 1.08
C GLY A 498 -0.16 9.50 1.01
N GLY A 499 -0.85 10.53 1.51
CA GLY A 499 -2.32 10.54 1.60
C GLY A 499 -2.98 10.16 0.27
N ALA A 500 -2.50 10.71 -0.84
CA ALA A 500 -2.91 10.29 -2.17
C ALA A 500 -2.00 9.22 -2.79
N LEU A 501 -0.70 9.51 -2.93
CA LEU A 501 0.26 8.65 -3.62
C LEU A 501 1.52 8.42 -2.78
N ALA A 502 1.89 7.15 -2.60
CA ALA A 502 3.13 6.74 -1.94
C ALA A 502 4.02 5.93 -2.89
N LEU A 503 5.27 6.36 -3.01
CA LEU A 503 6.28 5.76 -3.89
C LEU A 503 7.46 5.25 -3.06
N TYR A 504 7.81 3.98 -3.20
CA TYR A 504 8.89 3.35 -2.45
C TYR A 504 9.92 2.71 -3.36
N GLY A 505 11.20 2.94 -3.07
CA GLY A 505 12.29 2.41 -3.87
C GLY A 505 12.48 3.19 -5.18
N ARG A 506 12.86 2.51 -6.26
CA ARG A 506 13.08 3.17 -7.57
C ARG A 506 11.79 3.31 -8.38
N CYS A 507 10.85 4.09 -7.85
CA CYS A 507 9.62 4.39 -8.56
C CYS A 507 9.76 5.55 -9.56
N LEU A 508 8.95 5.52 -10.61
CA LEU A 508 8.91 6.58 -11.62
C LEU A 508 7.47 6.90 -12.05
N LEU A 509 7.07 8.15 -11.87
CA LEU A 509 5.85 8.77 -12.35
C LEU A 509 6.10 9.52 -13.66
N LYS A 510 5.59 8.99 -14.78
CA LYS A 510 5.69 9.57 -16.12
C LYS A 510 4.40 10.28 -16.51
N LEU A 511 4.52 11.54 -16.88
CA LEU A 511 3.43 12.37 -17.36
C LEU A 511 3.50 12.47 -18.89
N TYR A 512 2.39 12.21 -19.57
CA TYR A 512 2.27 12.37 -21.01
C TYR A 512 1.75 13.76 -21.38
N GLU A 513 1.83 14.12 -22.65
CA GLU A 513 1.24 15.35 -23.18
C GLU A 513 -0.26 15.42 -22.88
N ASP A 514 -0.74 16.63 -22.56
CA ASP A 514 -2.12 16.97 -22.17
C ASP A 514 -2.64 16.26 -20.90
N SER A 515 -1.74 15.66 -20.11
CA SER A 515 -2.11 15.06 -18.82
C SER A 515 -2.40 16.11 -17.74
N ASN A 516 -3.29 15.77 -16.81
CA ASN A 516 -3.65 16.55 -15.63
C ASN A 516 -3.68 15.63 -14.40
N LEU A 517 -2.77 15.87 -13.47
CA LEU A 517 -2.65 15.15 -12.21
C LEU A 517 -3.06 16.06 -11.05
N THR A 518 -4.08 15.69 -10.29
CA THR A 518 -4.61 16.54 -9.21
C THR A 518 -4.64 15.83 -7.87
N PHE A 519 -4.02 16.46 -6.87
CA PHE A 519 -4.02 16.08 -5.46
C PHE A 519 -4.78 17.14 -4.66
N TYR A 520 -5.97 16.79 -4.18
CA TYR A 520 -6.87 17.74 -3.51
C TYR A 520 -7.37 17.23 -2.16
N GLU A 521 -7.13 17.98 -1.08
CA GLU A 521 -7.63 17.65 0.27
C GLU A 521 -7.24 16.26 0.77
N ASN A 522 -6.05 15.77 0.40
CA ASN A 522 -5.53 14.51 0.95
C ASN A 522 -4.79 14.77 2.26
N PHE A 523 -4.81 13.79 3.15
CA PHE A 523 -4.23 13.87 4.48
C PHE A 523 -3.24 12.73 4.75
N ALA A 524 -2.07 13.07 5.26
CA ALA A 524 -1.11 12.11 5.81
C ALA A 524 -0.88 12.38 7.31
N LEU A 525 -0.91 11.33 8.15
CA LEU A 525 -0.59 11.49 9.58
C LEU A 525 0.85 11.98 9.81
N ARG A 526 1.79 11.57 8.94
CA ARG A 526 3.21 11.94 9.04
C ARG A 526 3.63 12.79 7.86
N ASN A 527 3.94 12.16 6.73
CA ASN A 527 4.66 12.83 5.64
C ASN A 527 3.92 12.69 4.30
N GLY A 528 3.96 13.73 3.47
CA GLY A 528 3.47 13.66 2.09
C GLY A 528 1.95 13.61 2.00
N GLY A 529 1.27 14.72 2.30
CA GLY A 529 -0.20 14.77 2.25
C GLY A 529 -0.74 14.43 0.85
N GLY A 530 -0.15 15.03 -0.18
CA GLY A 530 -0.35 14.62 -1.57
C GLY A 530 0.55 13.43 -1.95
N LEU A 531 1.86 13.68 -2.06
CA LEU A 531 2.84 12.72 -2.54
C LEU A 531 3.91 12.42 -1.49
N TYR A 532 4.16 11.14 -1.25
CA TYR A 532 5.27 10.65 -0.45
C TYR A 532 6.23 9.83 -1.32
N VAL A 533 7.53 10.09 -1.22
CA VAL A 533 8.57 9.37 -1.95
C VAL A 533 9.70 8.95 -1.01
N GLU A 534 10.07 7.68 -1.04
CA GLU A 534 11.18 7.12 -0.27
C GLU A 534 12.20 6.47 -1.21
N TYR A 535 13.36 7.10 -1.36
CA TYR A 535 14.45 6.63 -2.20
C TYR A 535 15.38 5.65 -1.46
N VAL A 536 15.93 4.71 -2.22
CA VAL A 536 17.13 3.97 -1.79
C VAL A 536 18.35 4.89 -1.94
N ARG A 537 19.17 4.98 -0.89
CA ARG A 537 20.42 5.76 -0.85
C ARG A 537 21.30 5.45 -2.07
N THR A 538 21.76 6.49 -2.77
CA THR A 538 22.89 6.36 -3.71
C THR A 538 23.77 7.62 -3.65
N ASP A 539 25.10 7.45 -3.59
CA ASP A 539 26.05 8.57 -3.47
C ASP A 539 26.43 9.19 -4.83
N PHE A 540 25.84 8.71 -5.93
CA PHE A 540 26.20 9.11 -7.28
C PHE A 540 25.04 9.87 -7.95
N ILE A 541 25.23 11.19 -8.14
CA ILE A 541 24.24 12.06 -8.78
C ILE A 541 24.69 12.38 -10.21
N PHE A 542 23.98 11.86 -11.21
CA PHE A 542 24.13 12.33 -12.60
C PHE A 542 23.23 13.56 -12.80
N GLY A 543 23.83 14.76 -12.80
CA GLY A 543 23.11 16.03 -12.98
C GLY A 543 22.61 16.32 -14.41
N ILE A 544 22.76 15.40 -15.35
CA ILE A 544 22.42 15.66 -16.75
C ILE A 544 20.97 15.17 -16.97
N LEU A 545 20.01 16.12 -17.08
CA LEU A 545 18.66 15.96 -17.65
C LEU A 545 17.50 15.43 -16.76
N ASN A 546 17.53 15.58 -15.42
CA ASN A 546 16.42 15.19 -14.52
C ASN A 546 15.97 13.70 -14.61
N ARG A 547 16.73 12.85 -15.32
CA ARG A 547 16.37 11.45 -15.59
C ARG A 547 16.42 10.55 -14.34
N GLY A 548 16.96 11.06 -13.23
CA GLY A 548 16.93 10.39 -11.93
C GLY A 548 15.71 10.75 -11.07
N CYS A 549 14.95 11.79 -11.43
CA CYS A 549 13.81 12.21 -10.62
C CYS A 549 12.64 11.24 -10.74
N PHE A 550 11.92 11.09 -9.63
CA PHE A 550 10.73 10.24 -9.53
C PHE A 550 9.57 10.76 -10.39
N ILE A 551 9.62 12.00 -10.89
CA ILE A 551 8.64 12.56 -11.81
C ILE A 551 9.32 13.02 -13.10
N GLN A 552 8.80 12.57 -14.23
CA GLN A 552 9.34 12.84 -15.56
C GLN A 552 8.23 13.13 -16.56
N TYR A 553 8.57 13.89 -17.59
CA TYR A 553 7.70 14.13 -18.73
C TYR A 553 8.12 13.27 -19.91
N GLN A 554 7.17 12.51 -20.43
CA GLN A 554 7.40 11.62 -21.55
C GLN A 554 7.48 12.43 -22.85
N SER A 555 8.67 12.55 -23.40
CA SER A 555 8.92 13.20 -24.69
C SER A 555 10.15 12.61 -25.37
N ILE A 556 10.15 12.64 -26.71
CA ILE A 556 11.32 12.24 -27.52
C ILE A 556 12.47 13.25 -27.33
N MET A 557 12.13 14.51 -27.05
CA MET A 557 13.06 15.57 -26.68
C MET A 557 13.10 15.69 -25.16
N ASP A 558 14.28 15.84 -24.56
CA ASP A 558 14.39 16.17 -23.13
C ASP A 558 13.92 17.62 -22.90
N LEU A 559 12.62 17.79 -22.61
CA LEU A 559 11.98 19.09 -22.40
C LEU A 559 12.12 19.56 -20.95
N ARG A 560 12.34 20.86 -20.76
CA ARG A 560 12.34 21.50 -19.44
C ARG A 560 10.93 21.54 -18.85
N PRO A 561 10.78 21.55 -17.51
CA PRO A 561 9.47 21.66 -16.86
C PRO A 561 8.58 22.78 -17.42
N ARG A 562 9.14 23.98 -17.69
CA ARG A 562 8.39 25.11 -18.26
C ARG A 562 7.78 24.86 -19.65
N ASP A 563 8.35 23.91 -20.37
CA ASP A 563 7.98 23.50 -21.73
C ASP A 563 7.09 22.24 -21.70
N TRP A 564 6.77 21.69 -20.52
CA TRP A 564 5.87 20.55 -20.39
C TRP A 564 4.42 20.97 -20.67
N ASN A 565 3.75 20.25 -21.56
CA ASN A 565 2.33 20.41 -21.82
C ASN A 565 1.52 19.49 -20.90
N THR A 566 1.56 19.77 -19.60
CA THR A 566 0.84 19.02 -18.54
C THR A 566 0.58 19.94 -17.35
N THR A 567 -0.32 19.51 -16.45
CA THR A 567 -0.63 20.22 -15.21
C THR A 567 -0.57 19.25 -14.02
N VAL A 568 0.07 19.67 -12.93
CA VAL A 568 0.15 18.95 -11.66
C VAL A 568 -0.28 19.86 -10.52
N ASN A 569 -1.41 19.57 -9.90
CA ASN A 569 -2.04 20.42 -8.89
C ASN A 569 -1.94 19.81 -7.49
N PHE A 570 -1.44 20.58 -6.53
CA PHE A 570 -1.45 20.26 -5.10
C PHE A 570 -2.25 21.32 -4.35
N ILE A 571 -3.47 20.97 -3.98
CA ILE A 571 -4.46 21.91 -3.42
C ILE A 571 -4.93 21.39 -2.07
N SER A 572 -4.79 22.19 -1.01
CA SER A 572 -5.37 21.93 0.31
C SER A 572 -4.96 20.59 0.93
N ASN A 573 -3.83 20.00 0.53
CA ASN A 573 -3.33 18.78 1.14
C ASN A 573 -2.70 19.08 2.50
N THR A 574 -2.77 18.12 3.42
CA THR A 574 -2.31 18.27 4.79
C THR A 574 -1.39 17.11 5.19
N ALA A 575 -0.32 17.39 5.93
CA ALA A 575 0.50 16.35 6.56
C ALA A 575 0.78 16.70 8.02
N GLY A 576 0.89 15.71 8.90
CA GLY A 576 1.11 15.96 10.33
C GLY A 576 2.52 16.45 10.67
N GLU A 577 3.53 15.97 9.94
CA GLU A 577 4.96 16.24 10.21
C GLU A 577 5.63 17.03 9.07
N ALA A 578 5.58 16.54 7.82
CA ALA A 578 6.34 17.15 6.72
C ALA A 578 5.71 17.00 5.33
N GLY A 579 6.00 17.97 4.45
CA GLY A 579 5.67 17.95 3.02
C GLY A 579 4.20 17.77 2.75
N SER A 580 3.39 18.78 3.06
CA SER A 580 1.93 18.66 2.92
C SER A 580 1.49 18.44 1.48
N ALA A 581 2.20 19.00 0.51
CA ALA A 581 2.04 18.66 -0.90
C ALA A 581 2.95 17.49 -1.30
N ILE A 582 4.27 17.64 -1.10
CA ILE A 582 5.26 16.62 -1.46
C ILE A 582 6.28 16.47 -0.33
N TYR A 583 6.44 15.25 0.14
CA TYR A 583 7.62 14.82 0.88
C TYR A 583 8.40 13.82 0.04
N ALA A 584 9.70 14.01 -0.08
CA ALA A 584 10.60 13.02 -0.66
C ALA A 584 11.87 12.90 0.17
N SER A 585 12.28 11.67 0.49
CA SER A 585 13.45 11.44 1.35
C SER A 585 14.73 12.09 0.77
N ASP A 586 14.89 12.13 -0.56
CA ASP A 586 15.88 12.96 -1.25
C ASP A 586 15.32 13.55 -2.56
N MET A 587 15.54 14.84 -2.82
CA MET A 587 15.18 15.52 -4.07
C MET A 587 16.40 15.94 -4.89
N SER A 588 17.60 15.45 -4.57
CA SER A 588 18.82 15.75 -5.32
C SER A 588 18.72 15.38 -6.82
N TYR A 589 17.94 14.36 -7.16
CA TYR A 589 17.72 13.94 -8.54
C TYR A 589 16.70 14.79 -9.31
N CYS A 590 15.91 15.60 -8.60
CA CYS A 590 14.83 16.42 -9.15
C CYS A 590 15.31 17.84 -9.48
N ARG A 591 16.36 17.90 -10.30
CA ARG A 591 17.07 19.13 -10.67
C ARG A 591 17.26 19.22 -12.18
N TRP A 592 17.27 20.45 -12.69
CA TRP A 592 17.53 20.74 -14.09
C TRP A 592 18.67 21.75 -14.24
N TYR A 593 19.63 21.47 -15.13
CA TYR A 593 20.77 22.36 -15.43
C TYR A 593 20.52 23.16 -16.74
N GLY A 594 20.62 24.50 -16.69
CA GLY A 594 20.70 25.43 -17.86
C GLY A 594 20.05 26.82 -17.60
N ASP A 595 20.51 27.98 -18.10
CA ASP A 595 21.50 28.33 -19.16
C ASP A 595 22.84 28.90 -18.62
N ASP A 596 22.91 29.27 -17.34
CA ASP A 596 24.15 29.68 -16.66
C ASP A 596 24.61 28.48 -15.82
N VAL A 597 25.87 28.06 -15.97
CA VAL A 597 26.47 26.92 -15.25
C VAL A 597 26.46 27.11 -13.72
N SER A 598 26.04 28.30 -13.24
CA SER A 598 26.03 28.72 -11.84
C SER A 598 24.69 28.54 -11.11
N THR A 599 23.57 28.21 -11.76
CA THR A 599 22.26 28.10 -11.07
C THR A 599 21.66 26.70 -11.15
N ASP A 600 21.87 25.93 -10.08
CA ASP A 600 21.22 24.64 -9.83
C ASP A 600 19.77 24.86 -9.35
N THR A 601 18.77 24.61 -10.21
CA THR A 601 17.34 24.84 -9.88
C THR A 601 16.55 23.55 -9.63
N PRO A 602 15.87 23.42 -8.48
CA PRO A 602 14.88 22.37 -8.25
C PRO A 602 13.68 22.48 -9.20
N ILE A 603 13.17 21.37 -9.73
CA ILE A 603 12.05 21.38 -10.69
C ILE A 603 10.72 21.89 -10.09
N PHE A 604 10.56 21.80 -8.77
CA PHE A 604 9.33 22.16 -8.05
C PHE A 604 9.29 23.62 -7.60
N VAL A 605 10.44 24.32 -7.62
CA VAL A 605 10.57 25.71 -7.15
C VAL A 605 11.06 26.57 -8.32
N PRO A 606 10.16 27.04 -9.20
CA PRO A 606 10.55 27.88 -10.32
C PRO A 606 10.98 29.28 -9.82
N TYR A 607 11.88 29.92 -10.56
CA TYR A 607 12.15 31.34 -10.36
C TYR A 607 10.90 32.20 -10.60
N GLN A 608 10.83 33.34 -9.93
CA GLN A 608 9.72 34.28 -10.08
C GLN A 608 9.52 34.66 -11.57
N GLY A 609 8.30 34.45 -12.07
CA GLY A 609 7.92 34.74 -13.46
C GLY A 609 8.16 33.60 -14.47
N VAL A 610 8.64 32.43 -14.04
CA VAL A 610 8.81 31.26 -14.91
C VAL A 610 7.58 30.35 -14.83
N ARG A 611 7.03 29.98 -15.99
CA ARG A 611 5.93 29.00 -16.09
C ARG A 611 6.40 27.64 -15.54
N THR A 612 5.55 27.01 -14.74
CA THR A 612 5.77 25.66 -14.18
C THR A 612 4.51 24.81 -14.40
N PRO A 613 4.65 23.48 -14.57
CA PRO A 613 3.51 22.57 -14.59
C PRO A 613 3.00 22.29 -13.16
N PHE A 614 3.75 22.65 -12.12
CA PHE A 614 3.43 22.38 -10.72
C PHE A 614 2.74 23.58 -10.05
N TYR A 615 1.55 23.36 -9.49
CA TYR A 615 0.76 24.38 -8.82
C TYR A 615 0.52 23.98 -7.36
N PHE A 616 0.84 24.87 -6.42
CA PHE A 616 0.67 24.67 -4.98
C PHE A 616 -0.26 25.73 -4.41
N ARG A 617 -1.33 25.30 -3.72
CA ARG A 617 -2.30 26.21 -3.10
C ARG A 617 -2.83 25.65 -1.78
N ASP A 618 -2.85 26.45 -0.73
CA ASP A 618 -3.50 26.18 0.55
C ASP A 618 -3.07 24.88 1.27
N ASN A 619 -1.89 24.31 0.98
CA ASN A 619 -1.39 23.09 1.64
C ASN A 619 -0.82 23.40 3.04
N ARG A 620 -1.00 22.52 4.04
CA ARG A 620 -0.74 22.82 5.46
C ARG A 620 -0.01 21.71 6.23
N ILE A 621 0.83 22.07 7.20
CA ILE A 621 1.38 21.11 8.18
C ILE A 621 0.66 21.21 9.53
N GLY A 622 0.37 20.05 10.12
CA GLY A 622 -0.44 19.93 11.30
C GLY A 622 -1.88 20.42 11.10
N LEU A 623 -2.64 20.45 12.18
CA LEU A 623 -3.97 21.08 12.22
C LEU A 623 -3.89 22.58 12.56
N SER A 624 -2.68 23.18 12.53
CA SER A 624 -2.47 24.56 12.99
C SER A 624 -2.69 25.58 11.88
N ASP A 625 -3.32 26.70 12.22
CA ASP A 625 -3.76 27.77 11.30
C ASP A 625 -2.62 28.72 10.82
N SER A 626 -1.35 28.38 11.02
CA SER A 626 -0.25 29.25 10.57
C SER A 626 -0.03 29.12 9.06
N SER A 627 -0.43 30.17 8.34
CA SER A 627 -0.43 30.33 6.89
C SER A 627 0.95 30.54 6.25
N ASP A 628 2.00 29.89 6.73
CA ASP A 628 3.32 29.97 6.11
C ASP A 628 3.51 28.84 5.10
N ASN A 629 3.64 29.22 3.82
CA ASN A 629 3.83 28.37 2.64
C ASN A 629 5.12 27.50 2.67
N THR A 630 5.90 27.51 3.74
CA THR A 630 7.21 26.84 3.84
C THR A 630 7.12 25.33 4.00
N SER A 631 5.92 24.77 4.21
CA SER A 631 5.75 23.38 4.58
C SER A 631 5.18 22.46 3.48
N ALA A 632 4.92 23.02 2.29
CA ALA A 632 4.35 22.27 1.15
C ALA A 632 5.34 21.24 0.58
N LEU A 633 6.62 21.61 0.49
CA LEU A 633 7.71 20.74 0.02
C LEU A 633 8.61 20.38 1.20
N SER A 634 9.10 19.15 1.23
CA SER A 634 9.98 18.68 2.31
C SER A 634 10.88 17.53 1.89
N THR A 635 12.06 17.47 2.49
CA THR A 635 12.93 16.29 2.43
C THR A 635 13.39 15.82 3.80
N ASP A 636 14.13 14.71 3.86
CA ASP A 636 14.96 14.40 5.04
C ASP A 636 15.92 15.56 5.32
N ALA A 637 16.40 15.59 6.57
CA ALA A 637 17.46 16.49 6.96
C ALA A 637 18.66 16.33 6.03
N PHE A 638 19.18 17.44 5.53
CA PHE A 638 20.32 17.49 4.63
C PHE A 638 21.51 18.21 5.27
N GLN A 639 21.23 19.15 6.16
CA GLN A 639 22.22 19.89 6.91
C GLN A 639 21.92 19.79 8.41
N MET A 640 22.98 19.75 9.21
CA MET A 640 22.88 19.87 10.66
C MET A 640 23.81 20.97 11.16
N THR A 641 23.42 21.62 12.24
CA THR A 641 24.29 22.54 12.98
C THR A 641 24.26 22.18 14.47
N ALA A 642 25.44 22.28 15.09
CA ALA A 642 25.60 22.22 16.53
C ALA A 642 26.44 23.44 16.91
N GLU A 643 25.80 24.48 17.41
CA GLU A 643 26.47 25.74 17.79
C GLU A 643 26.38 25.92 19.30
N THR A 644 27.43 26.44 19.92
CA THR A 644 27.34 26.83 21.33
C THR A 644 26.34 27.97 21.47
N GLU A 645 25.51 27.93 22.52
CA GLU A 645 24.52 28.99 22.75
C GLU A 645 25.21 30.32 23.10
N GLU A 646 26.31 30.23 23.83
CA GLU A 646 27.22 31.33 24.15
C GLU A 646 28.64 30.90 23.78
N ASP A 647 29.36 31.76 23.05
CA ASP A 647 30.70 31.45 22.56
C ASP A 647 31.76 31.94 23.55
N TYR A 648 32.39 31.00 24.24
CA TYR A 648 33.39 31.25 25.28
C TYR A 648 34.76 30.74 24.84
N ASP A 649 35.82 31.50 25.14
CA ASP A 649 37.21 31.15 24.79
C ASP A 649 37.66 29.82 25.44
N SER A 650 37.15 29.50 26.63
CA SER A 650 37.46 28.28 27.37
C SER A 650 36.43 27.94 28.44
N TYR A 651 36.49 26.69 28.89
CA TYR A 651 35.61 26.10 29.89
C TYR A 651 36.41 25.35 30.96
N SER A 652 35.83 25.12 32.13
CA SER A 652 36.43 24.41 33.25
C SER A 652 35.99 22.94 33.36
N TYR A 653 36.79 22.09 34.03
CA TYR A 653 36.37 20.72 34.34
C TYR A 653 35.07 20.71 35.17
N ASN A 654 34.10 19.85 34.83
CA ASN A 654 32.75 19.78 35.41
C ASN A 654 31.83 20.98 35.10
N GLU A 655 32.23 21.87 34.18
CA GLU A 655 31.35 22.87 33.58
C GLU A 655 30.45 22.25 32.51
N GLY A 656 29.22 22.76 32.38
CA GLY A 656 28.26 22.37 31.36
C GLY A 656 28.30 23.29 30.15
N VAL A 657 28.50 22.73 28.96
CA VAL A 657 28.48 23.43 27.67
C VAL A 657 27.13 23.22 27.00
N LEU A 658 26.46 24.32 26.65
CA LEU A 658 25.16 24.29 25.96
C LEU A 658 25.33 24.39 24.45
N PHE A 659 24.84 23.38 23.73
CA PHE A 659 24.76 23.34 22.28
C PHE A 659 23.33 23.50 21.81
N ARG A 660 23.12 24.43 20.87
CA ARG A 660 21.90 24.54 20.09
C ARG A 660 22.02 23.64 18.86
N LEU A 661 21.19 22.60 18.84
CA LEU A 661 21.14 21.64 17.74
C LEU A 661 20.03 22.03 16.77
N SER A 662 20.33 22.00 15.47
CA SER A 662 19.32 22.18 14.43
C SER A 662 19.58 21.25 13.24
N ALA A 663 18.49 20.70 12.68
CA ALA A 663 18.52 19.90 11.47
C ALA A 663 17.61 20.55 10.44
N LEU A 664 18.13 20.79 9.24
CA LEU A 664 17.48 21.50 8.16
C LEU A 664 17.41 20.59 6.93
N ASP A 665 16.28 20.61 6.24
CA ASP A 665 16.11 19.93 4.96
C ASP A 665 16.68 20.74 3.79
N ARG A 666 16.54 20.24 2.56
CA ARG A 666 17.06 20.92 1.35
C ARG A 666 16.35 22.23 1.01
N PHE A 667 15.19 22.49 1.59
CA PHE A 667 14.41 23.71 1.42
C PHE A 667 14.56 24.65 2.62
N ASN A 668 15.52 24.37 3.51
CA ASN A 668 15.80 25.14 4.72
C ASN A 668 14.66 25.09 5.77
N ASN A 669 13.84 24.04 5.73
CA ASN A 669 12.84 23.75 6.74
C ASN A 669 13.45 22.95 7.89
N THR A 670 13.04 23.24 9.12
CA THR A 670 13.45 22.47 10.30
C THR A 670 12.88 21.06 10.29
N ARG A 671 13.70 20.06 10.68
CA ARG A 671 13.34 18.64 10.70
C ARG A 671 13.60 17.99 12.03
N GLU A 672 12.70 17.14 12.47
CA GLU A 672 12.98 16.19 13.55
C GLU A 672 14.05 15.19 13.10
N ALA A 673 15.02 14.91 13.98
CA ALA A 673 16.10 13.97 13.68
C ALA A 673 16.52 13.20 14.94
N VAL A 674 17.04 11.99 14.78
CA VAL A 674 17.66 11.24 15.89
C VAL A 674 19.14 11.58 15.91
N TRP A 675 19.60 12.21 16.99
CA TRP A 675 20.97 12.69 17.12
C TRP A 675 21.86 11.67 17.84
N GLN A 676 23.11 11.56 17.41
CA GLN A 676 24.15 10.83 18.11
C GLN A 676 25.34 11.75 18.35
N VAL A 677 25.82 11.75 19.59
CA VAL A 677 26.99 12.51 20.01
C VAL A 677 28.08 11.51 20.41
N ASP A 678 29.23 11.62 19.76
CA ASP A 678 30.43 10.90 20.15
C ASP A 678 31.35 11.86 20.90
N ALA A 679 31.55 11.59 22.18
CA ALA A 679 32.28 12.42 23.13
C ALA A 679 33.08 11.55 24.11
N PRO A 680 34.14 12.09 24.75
CA PRO A 680 34.85 11.36 25.79
C PRO A 680 33.90 10.92 26.91
N LEU A 681 33.82 9.61 27.14
CA LEU A 681 32.97 8.96 28.16
C LEU A 681 31.45 9.05 27.92
N GLU A 682 31.01 9.58 26.77
CA GLU A 682 29.61 9.62 26.34
C GLU A 682 29.52 9.20 24.87
N ASN A 683 28.93 8.03 24.60
CA ASN A 683 28.57 7.62 23.25
C ASN A 683 27.16 7.04 23.28
N GLU A 684 26.19 7.94 23.37
CA GLU A 684 24.78 7.58 23.56
C GLU A 684 23.93 8.19 22.44
N PRO A 685 22.99 7.41 21.86
CA PRO A 685 21.99 7.97 20.98
C PRO A 685 21.09 8.89 21.82
N LEU A 686 21.07 10.17 21.46
CA LEU A 686 20.05 11.08 21.94
C LEU A 686 18.77 10.69 21.17
N GLY A 687 17.63 10.55 21.85
CA GLY A 687 16.36 10.19 21.20
C GLY A 687 15.99 11.13 20.04
N ALA A 688 14.84 10.91 19.40
CA ALA A 688 14.35 11.86 18.39
C ALA A 688 14.28 13.28 18.99
N ILE A 689 15.15 14.15 18.52
CA ILE A 689 15.29 15.54 18.92
C ILE A 689 15.14 16.36 17.64
N SER A 690 13.98 16.98 17.44
CA SER A 690 14.01 18.39 17.05
C SER A 690 12.67 19.11 17.21
N SER A 691 12.81 20.36 17.63
CA SER A 691 12.00 21.52 17.27
C SER A 691 12.97 22.71 17.26
N GLU A 692 12.60 23.85 16.69
CA GLU A 692 13.44 25.07 16.77
C GLU A 692 13.95 25.27 18.21
N ARG A 693 15.29 25.22 18.39
CA ARG A 693 16.01 25.47 19.66
C ARG A 693 16.01 24.33 20.69
N THR A 694 16.30 23.10 20.28
CA THR A 694 16.65 22.09 21.29
C THR A 694 18.06 22.32 21.82
N LEU A 695 18.18 22.39 23.15
CA LEU A 695 19.44 22.58 23.85
C LEU A 695 19.97 21.23 24.34
N TYR A 696 21.20 20.91 23.96
CA TYR A 696 21.97 19.77 24.48
C TYR A 696 23.04 20.29 25.43
N THR A 697 23.14 19.70 26.63
CA THR A 697 24.19 20.08 27.59
C THR A 697 25.21 18.97 27.70
N TYR A 698 26.44 19.25 27.28
CA TYR A 698 27.59 18.37 27.49
C TYR A 698 28.35 18.80 28.75
N ARG A 699 28.59 17.88 29.68
CA ARG A 699 29.33 18.20 30.91
C ARG A 699 30.79 17.78 30.76
N ILE A 700 31.71 18.72 30.92
CA ILE A 700 33.15 18.45 30.79
C ILE A 700 33.57 17.43 31.86
N PRO A 701 34.12 16.26 31.48
CA PRO A 701 34.52 15.23 32.43
C PRO A 701 35.66 15.69 33.35
N SER A 702 35.93 14.92 34.40
CA SER A 702 37.08 15.23 35.26
C SER A 702 38.39 15.06 34.49
N LYS A 703 39.43 15.79 34.91
CA LYS A 703 40.76 15.67 34.32
C LYS A 703 41.29 14.24 34.37
N ARG A 704 40.95 13.49 35.42
CA ARG A 704 41.34 12.08 35.58
C ARG A 704 40.69 11.21 34.51
N ASP A 705 39.38 11.35 34.32
CA ASP A 705 38.64 10.50 33.40
C ASP A 705 39.08 10.73 31.95
N LEU A 706 39.38 11.98 31.57
CA LEU A 706 39.96 12.33 30.26
C LEU A 706 41.35 11.71 30.05
N MET A 707 42.17 11.63 31.11
CA MET A 707 43.48 10.97 31.01
C MET A 707 43.35 9.45 30.86
N GLU A 708 42.32 8.83 31.44
CA GLU A 708 42.06 7.39 31.32
C GLU A 708 41.60 7.01 29.90
N THR A 709 40.95 7.91 29.17
CA THR A 709 40.55 7.71 27.77
C THR A 709 41.66 8.03 26.75
N ASN A 710 42.87 8.37 27.18
CA ASN A 710 43.97 8.90 26.34
C ASN A 710 43.59 10.18 25.55
N GLU A 711 42.58 10.92 26.00
CA GLU A 711 42.14 12.16 25.35
C GLU A 711 42.97 13.36 25.80
N ASN A 712 43.01 14.41 24.98
CA ASN A 712 43.73 15.62 25.35
C ASN A 712 42.95 16.39 26.44
N SER A 713 43.47 16.40 27.67
CA SER A 713 42.85 17.08 28.82
C SER A 713 42.69 18.61 28.70
N THR A 714 43.18 19.21 27.61
CA THR A 714 43.11 20.66 27.34
C THR A 714 42.29 21.01 26.09
N ASN A 715 41.95 20.02 25.24
CA ASN A 715 41.15 20.25 24.05
C ASN A 715 40.30 19.00 23.76
N ILE A 716 38.99 19.13 23.91
CA ILE A 716 38.03 18.04 23.76
C ILE A 716 37.35 18.17 22.40
N SER A 717 37.36 17.10 21.61
CA SER A 717 36.59 17.02 20.36
C SER A 717 35.26 16.33 20.59
N LEU A 718 34.18 16.94 20.10
CA LEU A 718 32.84 16.41 20.08
C LEU A 718 32.39 16.21 18.64
N THR A 719 31.86 15.04 18.31
CA THR A 719 31.31 14.76 16.98
C THR A 719 29.80 14.58 17.06
N PHE A 720 29.05 15.46 16.40
CA PHE A 720 27.60 15.39 16.29
C PHE A 720 27.20 14.77 14.96
N SER A 721 26.28 13.81 14.99
CA SER A 721 25.74 13.14 13.81
C SER A 721 24.23 12.92 13.95
N ILE A 722 23.53 12.66 12.85
CA ILE A 722 22.11 12.33 12.85
C ILE A 722 21.82 11.12 11.96
N PHE A 723 20.83 10.33 12.34
CA PHE A 723 20.31 9.24 11.52
C PHE A 723 19.23 9.76 10.57
N THR A 724 19.39 9.49 9.28
CA THR A 724 18.39 9.77 8.24
C THR A 724 18.18 8.54 7.36
N ILE A 725 17.06 8.48 6.63
CA ILE A 725 16.66 7.29 5.86
C ILE A 725 17.51 7.18 4.60
N SER A 726 17.65 8.27 3.83
CA SER A 726 18.31 8.22 2.51
C SER A 726 19.52 9.13 2.35
N THR A 727 19.71 10.12 3.23
CA THR A 727 20.78 11.11 3.11
C THR A 727 22.03 10.71 3.90
N SER A 728 23.21 11.10 3.42
CA SER A 728 24.44 11.07 4.22
C SER A 728 24.79 12.50 4.55
N ILE A 729 24.93 12.81 5.84
CA ILE A 729 25.27 14.14 6.31
C ILE A 729 26.61 14.03 7.01
N THR A 730 27.52 14.92 6.64
CA THR A 730 28.83 15.00 7.29
C THR A 730 28.62 15.36 8.76
N PRO A 731 29.17 14.57 9.70
CA PRO A 731 29.15 14.92 11.11
C PRO A 731 29.78 16.29 11.37
N VAL A 732 29.27 17.00 12.37
CA VAL A 732 29.80 18.29 12.78
C VAL A 732 30.76 18.09 13.95
N GLU A 733 32.01 18.48 13.76
CA GLU A 733 33.02 18.46 14.82
C GLU A 733 33.07 19.81 15.56
N ARG A 734 33.18 19.74 16.89
CA ARG A 734 33.35 20.89 17.78
C ARG A 734 34.47 20.64 18.76
N ASN A 735 35.44 21.56 18.77
CA ASN A 735 36.57 21.52 19.69
C ASN A 735 36.33 22.50 20.83
N ILE A 736 36.45 22.03 22.07
CA ILE A 736 36.29 22.80 23.28
C ILE A 736 37.64 22.93 23.97
N SER A 737 38.09 24.17 24.20
CA SER A 737 39.28 24.45 25.02
C SER A 737 38.94 24.34 26.50
N VAL A 738 39.79 23.61 27.25
CA VAL A 738 39.62 23.41 28.69
C VAL A 738 40.74 24.09 29.46
N ASP A 739 40.37 25.05 30.30
CA ASP A 739 41.26 25.83 31.14
C ASP A 739 41.15 25.45 32.63
N PRO A 740 42.08 25.92 33.48
CA PRO A 740 41.96 25.82 34.93
C PRO A 740 40.65 26.46 35.44
N CYS A 741 40.21 26.04 36.63
CA CYS A 741 38.94 26.49 37.20
C CYS A 741 38.74 28.00 37.16
N HIS A 742 37.60 28.42 36.61
CA HIS A 742 37.21 29.82 36.55
C HIS A 742 37.12 30.46 37.96
N PRO A 743 37.20 31.81 38.05
CA PRO A 743 37.01 32.51 39.31
C PRO A 743 35.73 32.07 40.00
N GLY A 744 35.85 31.69 41.28
CA GLY A 744 34.71 31.27 42.12
C GLY A 744 34.64 29.75 42.27
N TYR A 745 35.53 29.04 41.59
CA TYR A 745 35.69 27.60 41.64
C TYR A 745 37.13 27.26 42.05
N THR A 746 37.28 26.13 42.73
CA THR A 746 38.58 25.58 43.13
C THR A 746 38.74 24.18 42.57
N PHE A 747 39.93 23.87 42.07
CA PHE A 747 40.25 22.52 41.60
C PHE A 747 40.36 21.58 42.80
N ASN A 748 39.55 20.52 42.82
CA ASN A 748 39.62 19.50 43.86
C ASN A 748 40.46 18.32 43.37
N GLU A 749 41.63 18.12 43.96
CA GLU A 749 42.56 17.05 43.59
C GLU A 749 41.96 15.63 43.72
N ARG A 750 40.98 15.42 44.61
CA ARG A 750 40.36 14.11 44.84
C ARG A 750 39.38 13.72 43.75
N THR A 751 38.54 14.66 43.33
CA THR A 751 37.55 14.50 42.26
C THR A 751 38.11 14.87 40.88
N SER A 752 39.28 15.50 40.85
CA SER A 752 39.98 15.96 39.64
C SER A 752 39.12 16.88 38.77
N SER A 753 38.27 17.69 39.39
CA SER A 753 37.32 18.60 38.73
C SER A 753 37.22 19.95 39.46
N CYS A 754 36.55 20.93 38.85
CA CYS A 754 36.28 22.21 39.47
C CYS A 754 35.01 22.14 40.32
N GLU A 755 35.12 22.61 41.56
CA GLU A 755 34.03 22.66 42.52
C GLU A 755 33.84 24.09 43.02
N CYS A 756 32.59 24.45 43.31
CA CYS A 756 32.24 25.77 43.83
C CYS A 756 33.06 26.08 45.09
N ALA A 757 33.70 27.26 45.13
CA ALA A 757 34.62 27.67 46.18
C ALA A 757 33.90 28.10 47.48
N PHE A 758 33.15 27.19 48.11
CA PHE A 758 32.42 27.44 49.36
C PHE A 758 33.34 27.75 50.57
N ASN A 759 34.65 27.55 50.42
CA ASN A 759 35.64 28.07 51.37
C ASN A 759 35.61 29.62 51.45
N LEU A 760 35.14 30.29 50.40
CA LEU A 760 34.82 31.71 50.38
C LEU A 760 33.37 31.90 50.88
N ARG A 761 33.22 32.28 52.15
CA ARG A 761 31.90 32.43 52.81
C ARG A 761 30.94 33.42 52.11
N GLN A 762 31.49 34.28 51.27
CA GLN A 762 30.78 35.27 50.47
C GLN A 762 30.08 34.66 49.25
N ILE A 763 30.53 33.52 48.75
CA ILE A 763 29.85 32.74 47.71
C ILE A 763 28.78 31.88 48.39
N VAL A 764 27.52 32.10 48.04
CA VAL A 764 26.39 31.39 48.66
C VAL A 764 25.98 30.15 47.90
N ARG A 765 26.17 30.14 46.57
CA ARG A 765 25.95 28.99 45.67
C ARG A 765 26.59 29.24 44.31
N CYS A 766 26.70 28.18 43.53
CA CYS A 766 27.07 28.25 42.12
C CYS A 766 25.85 28.01 41.23
N ASP A 767 25.94 28.39 39.96
CA ASP A 767 24.89 28.10 38.98
C ASP A 767 24.82 26.61 38.63
N SER A 768 23.78 26.20 37.91
CA SER A 768 23.56 24.81 37.54
C SER A 768 24.56 24.27 36.52
N TYR A 769 25.22 25.16 35.77
CA TYR A 769 26.19 24.83 34.74
C TYR A 769 27.64 24.84 35.24
N ASN A 770 27.87 25.20 36.51
CA ASN A 770 29.18 25.37 37.14
C ASN A 770 30.09 26.39 36.43
N ARG A 771 29.52 27.45 35.85
CA ARG A 771 30.26 28.54 35.23
C ARG A 771 30.28 29.77 36.12
N TYR A 772 29.10 30.25 36.52
CA TYR A 772 28.95 31.46 37.32
C TYR A 772 28.59 31.14 38.76
N PHE A 773 28.68 32.14 39.64
CA PHE A 773 28.39 31.97 41.05
C PHE A 773 27.55 33.12 41.61
N TYR A 774 26.93 32.85 42.74
CA TYR A 774 26.06 33.78 43.44
C TYR A 774 26.75 34.22 44.72
N VAL A 775 26.76 35.53 44.94
CA VAL A 775 27.38 36.16 46.12
C VAL A 775 26.35 36.69 47.09
N GLN A 776 26.73 36.88 48.35
CA GLN A 776 25.87 37.54 49.34
C GLN A 776 25.45 38.93 48.85
N GLU A 777 24.18 39.28 49.08
CA GLU A 777 23.63 40.58 48.71
C GLU A 777 24.43 41.74 49.32
N GLY A 778 24.63 42.79 48.53
CA GLY A 778 25.36 44.00 48.96
C GLY A 778 26.88 43.89 48.87
N LEU A 779 27.42 42.83 48.26
CA LEU A 779 28.84 42.73 47.93
C LEU A 779 29.10 43.04 46.46
N TRP A 780 30.08 43.90 46.19
CA TRP A 780 30.68 43.99 44.86
C TRP A 780 31.74 42.90 44.72
N VAL A 781 31.94 42.46 43.48
CA VAL A 781 32.90 41.43 43.11
C VAL A 781 33.74 41.96 41.95
N TYR A 782 35.06 41.84 42.05
CA TYR A 782 35.93 42.01 40.88
C TYR A 782 37.02 40.94 40.88
N THR A 783 37.53 40.66 39.70
CA THR A 783 38.59 39.69 39.45
C THR A 783 39.93 40.40 39.28
N ASP A 784 40.97 39.89 39.94
CA ASP A 784 42.37 40.32 39.75
C ASP A 784 43.19 39.09 39.36
N GLY A 785 43.31 38.84 38.06
CA GLY A 785 43.78 37.54 37.56
C GLY A 785 42.80 36.42 37.95
N SER A 786 43.29 35.37 38.62
CA SER A 786 42.48 34.25 39.11
C SER A 786 41.83 34.51 40.48
N ASP A 787 42.21 35.58 41.17
CA ASP A 787 41.73 35.86 42.51
C ASP A 787 40.44 36.70 42.49
N ILE A 788 39.52 36.40 43.41
CA ILE A 788 38.28 37.17 43.60
C ILE A 788 38.40 38.05 44.83
N VAL A 789 38.00 39.31 44.68
CA VAL A 789 37.93 40.27 45.78
C VAL A 789 36.48 40.67 46.04
N PHE A 790 36.06 40.49 47.30
CA PHE A 790 34.74 40.89 47.80
C PHE A 790 34.83 42.11 48.69
N ARG A 791 33.87 43.02 48.56
CA ARG A 791 33.80 44.26 49.34
C ARG A 791 32.36 44.78 49.41
N GLY A 792 32.04 45.53 50.46
CA GLY A 792 30.69 46.06 50.67
C GLY A 792 30.35 47.19 49.69
N ALA A 793 29.25 47.05 48.97
CA ALA A 793 28.78 48.04 48.00
C ALA A 793 27.92 49.13 48.63
N ILE A 794 27.92 50.30 48.00
CA ILE A 794 27.04 51.41 48.37
C ILE A 794 25.61 51.05 47.92
N PRO A 795 24.58 51.21 48.78
CA PRO A 795 23.20 50.93 48.40
C PRO A 795 22.79 51.65 47.11
N GLY A 796 22.23 50.90 46.16
CA GLY A 796 21.79 51.42 44.86
C GLY A 796 22.87 51.46 43.77
N PHE A 797 24.09 50.97 44.03
CA PHE A 797 25.16 50.89 43.02
C PHE A 797 25.21 49.55 42.30
N LEU A 798 24.64 48.51 42.89
CA LEU A 798 24.58 47.17 42.31
C LEU A 798 23.17 46.83 41.82
N ASN A 799 23.13 46.01 40.79
CA ASN A 799 21.98 45.26 40.33
C ASN A 799 22.13 43.81 40.81
N CYS A 800 21.15 43.32 41.56
CA CYS A 800 21.16 41.94 42.07
C CYS A 800 20.22 41.07 41.23
N THR A 801 20.79 40.31 40.30
CA THR A 801 20.02 39.32 39.54
C THR A 801 19.92 38.03 40.35
N GLN A 802 18.70 37.66 40.73
CA GLN A 802 18.41 36.44 41.47
C GLN A 802 17.75 35.40 40.58
N GLU A 803 18.06 34.14 40.82
CA GLU A 803 17.38 33.02 40.17
C GLU A 803 16.18 32.61 41.02
N ARG A 804 14.98 33.05 40.59
CA ARG A 804 13.72 32.85 41.33
C ARG A 804 13.81 33.42 42.76
N ASN A 805 13.76 32.53 43.78
CA ASN A 805 13.77 32.84 45.21
C ASN A 805 15.02 32.26 45.93
N LEU A 806 16.06 31.87 45.18
CA LEU A 806 17.28 31.33 45.77
C LEU A 806 18.19 32.48 46.25
N PRO A 807 18.89 32.31 47.39
CA PRO A 807 19.72 33.37 47.95
C PRO A 807 20.92 33.72 47.05
N GLY A 808 21.28 35.01 47.06
CA GLY A 808 22.48 35.56 46.43
C GLY A 808 22.25 36.26 45.09
N CYS A 809 23.18 37.13 44.73
CA CYS A 809 23.22 37.87 43.47
C CYS A 809 24.17 37.18 42.49
N LEU A 810 23.71 36.94 41.25
CA LEU A 810 24.54 36.36 40.18
C LEU A 810 25.71 37.30 39.87
N PHE A 811 26.91 36.74 39.79
CA PHE A 811 28.08 37.42 39.28
C PHE A 811 28.66 36.65 38.08
N LYS A 812 28.76 37.36 36.95
CA LYS A 812 29.43 36.89 35.73
C LYS A 812 30.82 37.52 35.65
N PHE A 813 31.86 36.68 35.66
CA PHE A 813 33.25 37.15 35.71
C PHE A 813 33.75 37.71 34.37
N ASP A 814 33.14 37.30 33.26
CA ASP A 814 33.38 37.74 31.88
C ASP A 814 32.59 39.02 31.55
N GLU A 815 31.45 39.24 32.20
CA GLU A 815 30.66 40.47 32.10
C GLU A 815 30.53 41.21 33.46
N PRO A 816 31.65 41.64 34.08
CA PRO A 816 31.64 42.14 35.45
C PRO A 816 30.82 43.42 35.64
N ASN A 817 30.49 44.15 34.56
CA ASN A 817 29.64 45.33 34.62
C ASN A 817 28.14 45.01 34.80
N GLU A 818 27.68 43.78 34.56
CA GLU A 818 26.26 43.41 34.73
C GLU A 818 25.78 43.49 36.18
N GLN A 819 26.70 43.34 37.14
CA GLN A 819 26.41 43.53 38.56
C GLN A 819 26.10 44.99 38.92
N CYS A 820 26.35 45.96 38.01
CA CYS A 820 26.16 47.39 38.29
C CYS A 820 24.71 47.83 38.06
N ALA A 821 24.25 48.76 38.91
CA ALA A 821 22.94 49.38 38.73
C ALA A 821 22.88 50.20 37.43
N THR A 822 21.68 50.38 36.87
CA THR A 822 21.47 51.01 35.56
C THR A 822 22.27 52.30 35.36
N GLY A 823 23.05 52.35 34.28
CA GLY A 823 23.86 53.51 33.94
C GLY A 823 25.17 53.64 34.73
N ARG A 824 25.55 52.64 35.53
CA ARG A 824 26.85 52.55 36.21
C ARG A 824 27.78 51.53 35.54
N THR A 825 29.09 51.70 35.74
CA THR A 825 30.15 50.83 35.19
C THR A 825 31.42 50.87 36.05
N GLY A 826 32.38 50.01 35.72
CA GLY A 826 33.68 49.84 36.35
C GLY A 826 33.64 48.84 37.50
N ASP A 827 34.82 48.40 37.94
CA ASP A 827 35.00 47.31 38.92
C ASP A 827 34.26 47.50 40.25
N LEU A 828 33.96 48.75 40.61
CA LEU A 828 33.23 49.14 41.82
C LEU A 828 31.82 49.69 41.56
N CYS A 829 31.37 49.67 40.31
CA CYS A 829 30.16 50.35 39.83
C CYS A 829 30.09 51.85 40.21
N ALA A 830 31.24 52.46 40.49
CA ALA A 830 31.32 53.82 41.01
C ALA A 830 31.20 54.88 39.90
N HIS A 831 31.48 54.51 38.65
CA HIS A 831 31.44 55.41 37.50
C HIS A 831 30.08 55.36 36.82
N CYS A 832 29.67 56.48 36.20
CA CYS A 832 28.56 56.46 35.26
C CYS A 832 29.05 55.96 33.90
N ALA A 833 28.26 55.08 33.29
CA ALA A 833 28.49 54.59 31.94
C ALA A 833 28.41 55.75 30.93
N GLU A 834 29.02 55.56 29.77
CA GLU A 834 29.03 56.57 28.71
C GLU A 834 27.61 57.05 28.36
N GLY A 835 27.42 58.37 28.24
CA GLY A 835 26.12 58.99 28.04
C GLY A 835 25.24 59.12 29.29
N TYR A 836 25.71 58.68 30.46
CA TYR A 836 25.07 58.96 31.75
C TYR A 836 25.92 59.93 32.58
N ASN A 837 25.25 60.82 33.30
CA ASN A 837 25.89 61.73 34.26
C ASN A 837 25.38 61.45 35.67
N LEU A 838 26.19 61.76 36.68
CA LEU A 838 25.80 61.65 38.07
C LEU A 838 24.72 62.71 38.36
N ALA A 839 23.53 62.27 38.79
CA ALA A 839 22.49 63.19 39.21
C ALA A 839 22.88 63.87 40.53
N LEU A 840 22.33 65.07 40.78
CA LEU A 840 22.55 65.85 42.01
C LEU A 840 22.15 65.11 43.31
N ASP A 841 21.40 64.01 43.21
CA ASP A 841 21.13 63.08 44.33
C ASP A 841 22.34 62.18 44.69
N LEU A 842 23.50 62.40 44.04
CA LEU A 842 24.82 61.81 44.28
C LEU A 842 24.91 60.28 44.21
N LEU A 843 23.80 59.58 43.94
CA LEU A 843 23.75 58.12 44.00
C LEU A 843 23.24 57.47 42.72
N ARG A 844 22.70 58.22 41.75
CA ARG A 844 22.16 57.65 40.49
C ARG A 844 22.76 58.29 39.24
N CYS A 845 23.01 57.46 38.23
CA CYS A 845 23.44 57.89 36.91
C CYS A 845 22.20 58.08 36.01
N ARG A 846 22.09 59.20 35.28
CA ARG A 846 20.95 59.50 34.39
C ARG A 846 21.40 60.00 33.00
N LYS A 847 20.66 59.62 31.96
CA LYS A 847 20.91 60.01 30.55
C LYS A 847 20.60 61.48 30.23
N ASN A 848 19.51 62.04 30.80
CA ASN A 848 19.08 63.43 30.52
C ASN A 848 19.14 64.30 31.79
N CYS A 849 19.85 65.43 31.70
CA CYS A 849 19.95 66.44 32.76
C CYS A 849 18.89 67.55 32.61
N SER A 850 17.61 67.21 32.40
CA SER A 850 16.58 68.22 32.10
C SER A 850 15.54 68.51 33.18
N ASP A 851 15.51 67.82 34.32
CA ASP A 851 14.51 68.12 35.37
C ASP A 851 15.01 67.81 36.78
N VAL A 852 15.76 68.73 37.42
CA VAL A 852 15.64 69.01 38.88
C VAL A 852 16.10 70.45 39.16
N GLY A 853 15.27 71.20 39.89
CA GLY A 853 15.37 72.63 40.14
C GLY A 853 16.54 73.10 41.02
N ALA A 854 16.79 74.41 40.90
CA ALA A 854 17.88 75.15 41.52
C ALA A 854 17.87 75.13 43.07
N ALA A 855 18.99 74.72 43.67
CA ALA A 855 19.55 75.31 44.89
C ALA A 855 21.01 74.88 45.14
N PHE A 856 21.96 75.81 44.91
CA PHE A 856 23.28 76.03 45.56
C PHE A 856 24.30 74.87 45.74
N LEU A 857 25.64 74.98 45.56
CA LEU A 857 26.58 75.91 44.90
C LEU A 857 27.99 75.26 45.05
N PHE A 858 28.72 75.02 43.94
CA PHE A 858 30.19 75.12 43.71
C PHE A 858 30.85 74.02 42.84
N VAL A 859 31.45 74.52 41.75
CA VAL A 859 32.58 74.04 40.89
C VAL A 859 32.49 72.67 40.21
N GLY A 860 32.44 72.70 38.85
CA GLY A 860 33.13 71.70 38.03
C GLY A 860 32.42 71.21 36.76
N VAL A 861 32.47 72.02 35.69
CA VAL A 861 32.51 71.64 34.26
C VAL A 861 31.70 70.40 33.79
N CYS A 862 30.54 70.62 33.19
CA CYS A 862 30.06 69.79 32.08
C CYS A 862 30.56 70.40 30.75
N LYS A 863 31.21 69.60 29.91
CA LYS A 863 31.48 69.94 28.50
C LYS A 863 30.53 69.10 27.64
N TYR A 864 29.96 69.77 26.62
CA TYR A 864 29.05 69.24 25.61
C TYR A 864 29.57 67.98 24.93
#